data_AF-A0A554KBS7-F1
#
_entry.id   AF-A0A554KBS7-F1
#
_cell.length_a   1.000
_cell.length_b   1.000
_cell.length_c   1.000
_cell.angle_alpha   90.00
_cell.angle_beta   90.00
_cell.angle_gamma   90.00
#
_symmetry.space_group_name_H-M   'P 1'
#
loop_
_entity.id
_entity.type
_entity.pdbx_description
1 polymer ?
#
loop_
_entity_poly.entity_id
_entity_poly.type
_entity_poly.pdbx_seq_one_letter_code
_entity_poly.pdbx_strand_id
1 'polypeptide(L)'
;MSQEQEPNLGNMPHLPQLYTPVKEDRMSGVDGEKTSQDETVYRQGKQRHFEQRKKQLFGFVEGLDRVEMPKMGPDNPFVVSISNPLYPRVMVINAPCIGAREAQDEKCDIFRNALRWAEADKVDAIILSGPVVYFPTEKYGKERPSKVQVVGVHVDADIIEKTYPAHVLRDLGGIEGIRNEGRPLFLTTTAYLEHLIRTFKSLLYSNDDKLLYNGPILVVMGDVEENIAKYYANEKVRAAVFREKENALEHIRRYRRIRSLLQKMKNTSVLEEALSFLEKFRGQFESLGIDISTLSHISAKEIEDLIEEWEEYRNLLVLMGNVEPEFIQDCLPEMISYIASCYQSVAPNVRVVGIGDTYLRIESHLYAVTANKSRNLIRGGLAGTMRDGMYSFVKGHEGVDVVDINLGAGLNPYITGLFVTHRVRAYEKTLDDIRMSHVYQLPTCLDASLYREVVRSMVRTKDDITRLASVSNYESGVVILERGEMSTIPVLRFLPSALLTNRAVFESAETLASTVQGRYQRSRIMYHYKEGCTHYGAQYIARYRSPKDADGRVIKYHYQVCLEMLRNSKAPLLGLANDGDTQHWFNYAVHREGNDEYKSPEELLDAIQQVEQSTKFSKKEREAMLRVLVMENSVLGGVLQPQDQIDGYVDSLKPYLDVFRDIILRSLKCGVAVDGRLGVITYGQGNHNSNTWKKSDVRFDEGRWTRTSLLLALVLAYPELAALFKEAIVAPGFGGLGEARGLFGISPSLGLATSVKSKKLAKRTNAYFYAFYMLHKQGSSKTKDNMKLMVEGYARMGTADQYESGRFSVNTGGDDHMGGVAITRSAFHIKTGCQMFEGPFGRLLRFPEQNIFSAIWGVPVGGPEWGPMVFFPLDFRAVRKYAREPFPLEKQLFANALTADVSD
;
A
#
# COMPACT_ATOMS: atom_id res chain seq x y z
N MET A 1 -0.03 -33.29 -35.45
CA MET A 1 1.27 -33.31 -36.16
C MET A 1 2.17 -32.22 -35.61
N SER A 2 3.07 -32.58 -34.70
CA SER A 2 4.47 -32.14 -34.63
C SER A 2 5.05 -32.67 -33.31
N GLN A 3 6.29 -33.14 -33.41
CA GLN A 3 6.96 -34.09 -32.53
C GLN A 3 7.47 -33.43 -31.24
N GLU A 4 7.24 -34.11 -30.11
CA GLU A 4 7.95 -33.87 -28.85
C GLU A 4 9.26 -34.69 -28.86
N GLN A 5 10.37 -34.04 -28.53
CA GLN A 5 11.64 -34.69 -28.17
C GLN A 5 11.93 -34.38 -26.70
N GLU A 6 11.92 -35.43 -25.89
CA GLU A 6 12.33 -35.42 -24.48
C GLU A 6 13.86 -35.28 -24.34
N PRO A 7 14.36 -34.61 -23.28
CA PRO A 7 15.76 -34.72 -22.89
C PRO A 7 16.00 -35.91 -21.96
N ASN A 8 17.06 -36.64 -22.31
CA ASN A 8 17.57 -37.87 -21.74
C ASN A 8 18.06 -37.69 -20.28
N LEU A 9 17.40 -38.34 -19.32
CA LEU A 9 17.85 -38.50 -17.93
C LEU A 9 18.51 -39.88 -17.79
N GLY A 10 19.84 -39.93 -17.85
CA GLY A 10 20.61 -41.16 -17.68
C GLY A 10 21.74 -41.00 -16.68
N ASN A 11 21.70 -41.84 -15.63
CA ASN A 11 22.75 -42.27 -14.70
C ASN A 11 22.78 -41.65 -13.30
N MET A 12 21.91 -42.17 -12.44
CA MET A 12 22.14 -42.33 -11.00
C MET A 12 22.19 -43.84 -10.67
N PRO A 13 23.26 -44.37 -10.06
CA PRO A 13 23.22 -45.71 -9.49
C PRO A 13 22.72 -45.69 -8.05
N HIS A 14 21.61 -46.42 -7.88
CA HIS A 14 21.02 -47.06 -6.70
C HIS A 14 21.79 -47.12 -5.37
N LEU A 15 21.10 -46.67 -4.33
CA LEU A 15 21.18 -47.18 -2.94
C LEU A 15 20.80 -48.68 -2.88
N PRO A 16 21.34 -49.40 -1.89
CA PRO A 16 20.52 -50.28 -1.07
C PRO A 16 20.59 -49.88 0.41
N GLN A 17 19.41 -49.60 0.96
CA GLN A 17 19.13 -49.71 2.39
C GLN A 17 19.30 -51.17 2.81
N LEU A 18 19.78 -51.43 4.03
CA LEU A 18 19.30 -52.52 4.89
C LEU A 18 19.67 -52.24 6.36
N TYR A 19 18.63 -52.06 7.18
CA TYR A 19 18.59 -52.33 8.62
C TYR A 19 19.04 -53.80 8.87
N THR A 20 19.58 -54.23 10.01
CA THR A 20 19.00 -54.31 11.38
C THR A 20 20.09 -54.87 12.38
N PRO A 21 19.85 -55.06 13.70
CA PRO A 21 20.76 -54.75 14.83
C PRO A 21 21.38 -56.01 15.48
N VAL A 22 21.72 -55.96 16.80
CA VAL A 22 22.08 -57.05 17.77
C VAL A 22 23.62 -57.09 18.07
N LYS A 23 24.19 -57.17 19.29
CA LYS A 23 23.77 -57.51 20.68
C LYS A 23 24.77 -56.94 21.71
N GLU A 24 24.31 -56.83 22.96
CA GLU A 24 25.10 -56.67 24.20
C GLU A 24 26.02 -57.87 24.51
N ASP A 25 27.16 -57.65 25.19
CA ASP A 25 27.44 -58.23 26.52
C ASP A 25 28.74 -57.70 27.19
N ARG A 26 28.57 -57.21 28.44
CA ARG A 26 29.37 -57.24 29.72
C ARG A 26 30.90 -57.56 29.69
N MET A 27 31.81 -57.05 30.54
CA MET A 27 31.86 -56.79 32.00
C MET A 27 33.09 -55.89 32.38
N SER A 28 32.98 -55.21 33.55
CA SER A 28 34.03 -54.87 34.57
C SER A 28 35.19 -53.93 34.19
N GLY A 29 35.56 -52.86 34.91
CA GLY A 29 35.15 -52.29 36.19
C GLY A 29 36.27 -51.37 36.74
N VAL A 30 35.88 -50.40 37.58
CA VAL A 30 36.65 -49.73 38.66
C VAL A 30 37.61 -48.56 38.31
N ASP A 31 37.06 -47.38 38.59
CA ASP A 31 37.58 -46.19 39.31
C ASP A 31 38.66 -45.25 38.76
N GLY A 32 38.27 -43.97 38.78
CA GLY A 32 39.15 -42.80 38.66
C GLY A 32 38.34 -41.52 38.50
N GLU A 33 37.72 -41.04 39.59
CA GLU A 33 37.02 -39.75 39.66
C GLU A 33 37.90 -38.61 39.16
N LYS A 34 37.56 -38.02 38.00
CA LYS A 34 37.88 -36.62 37.72
C LYS A 34 36.64 -35.81 38.09
N THR A 35 36.77 -35.02 39.15
CA THR A 35 35.73 -34.15 39.67
C THR A 35 35.18 -33.22 38.58
N SER A 36 33.86 -33.24 38.43
CA SER A 36 33.07 -32.43 37.49
C SER A 36 33.27 -30.92 37.62
N GLN A 37 33.98 -30.44 38.64
CA GLN A 37 34.21 -29.01 38.87
C GLN A 37 35.24 -28.40 37.88
N ASP A 38 36.28 -29.11 37.46
CA ASP A 38 37.33 -28.50 36.61
C ASP A 38 36.95 -28.38 35.13
N GLU A 39 36.19 -29.34 34.59
CA GLU A 39 35.59 -29.19 33.25
C GLU A 39 34.50 -28.12 33.23
N THR A 40 33.80 -27.93 34.35
CA THR A 40 32.77 -26.91 34.48
C THR A 40 33.39 -25.51 34.57
N VAL A 41 34.50 -25.33 35.28
CA VAL A 41 35.22 -24.04 35.38
C VAL A 41 35.90 -23.66 34.06
N TYR A 42 36.48 -24.61 33.33
CA TYR A 42 37.10 -24.36 32.02
C TYR A 42 36.04 -24.05 30.93
N ARG A 43 34.90 -24.77 30.93
CA ARG A 43 33.74 -24.44 30.09
C ARG A 43 33.14 -23.08 30.46
N GLN A 44 32.98 -22.77 31.76
CA GLN A 44 32.50 -21.47 32.23
C GLN A 44 33.44 -20.30 31.88
N GLY A 45 34.76 -20.51 31.87
CA GLY A 45 35.75 -19.50 31.48
C GLY A 45 35.69 -19.14 30.00
N LYS A 46 35.63 -20.14 29.10
CA LYS A 46 35.45 -19.91 27.65
C LYS A 46 34.07 -19.34 27.33
N GLN A 47 33.03 -19.77 28.04
CA GLN A 47 31.66 -19.27 27.87
C GLN A 47 31.49 -17.82 28.38
N ARG A 48 32.16 -17.43 29.47
CA ARG A 48 32.23 -16.03 29.94
C ARG A 48 32.98 -15.10 28.97
N HIS A 49 34.09 -15.56 28.40
CA HIS A 49 34.83 -14.78 27.39
C HIS A 49 34.03 -14.64 26.08
N PHE A 50 33.30 -15.70 25.71
CA PHE A 50 32.35 -15.73 24.59
C PHE A 50 31.21 -14.73 24.79
N GLU A 51 30.58 -14.69 25.97
CA GLU A 51 29.50 -13.76 26.30
C GLU A 51 30.00 -12.30 26.41
N GLN A 52 31.19 -12.06 26.98
CA GLN A 52 31.79 -10.71 27.05
C GLN A 52 32.11 -10.10 25.68
N ARG A 53 32.65 -10.88 24.71
CA ARG A 53 32.92 -10.37 23.34
C ARG A 53 31.64 -10.26 22.50
N LYS A 54 30.65 -11.13 22.70
CA LYS A 54 29.28 -10.99 22.17
C LYS A 54 28.71 -9.62 22.56
N LYS A 55 28.84 -9.27 23.84
CA LYS A 55 28.38 -7.99 24.41
C LYS A 55 29.08 -6.80 23.77
N GLN A 56 30.35 -6.92 23.39
CA GLN A 56 31.11 -5.84 22.74
C GLN A 56 30.77 -5.64 21.25
N LEU A 57 30.54 -6.71 20.47
CA LEU A 57 30.27 -6.60 19.02
C LEU A 57 28.80 -6.29 18.71
N PHE A 58 27.91 -6.77 19.56
CA PHE A 58 26.46 -6.76 19.33
C PHE A 58 25.64 -6.08 20.43
N GLY A 59 26.27 -5.65 21.53
CA GLY A 59 25.55 -5.02 22.64
C GLY A 59 24.51 -5.94 23.28
N PHE A 60 24.89 -7.17 23.64
CA PHE A 60 23.94 -8.22 24.04
C PHE A 60 22.84 -7.73 24.97
N VAL A 61 21.63 -8.09 24.53
CA VAL A 61 20.33 -7.74 25.06
C VAL A 61 19.96 -8.80 26.09
N GLU A 62 20.68 -8.87 27.21
CA GLU A 62 20.33 -9.77 28.30
C GLU A 62 19.19 -9.13 29.12
N GLY A 63 18.06 -9.86 29.23
CA GLY A 63 16.93 -9.44 30.08
C GLY A 63 15.86 -8.59 29.40
N LEU A 64 15.80 -8.52 28.06
CA LEU A 64 14.63 -7.92 27.42
C LEU A 64 13.46 -8.88 27.37
N ASP A 65 12.27 -8.33 27.63
CA ASP A 65 11.01 -8.98 27.37
C ASP A 65 10.99 -9.43 25.91
N ARG A 66 10.92 -10.76 25.71
CA ARG A 66 10.74 -11.32 24.37
C ARG A 66 9.37 -10.88 23.87
N VAL A 67 9.35 -10.04 22.84
CA VAL A 67 8.12 -9.70 22.14
C VAL A 67 7.89 -10.79 21.11
N GLU A 68 7.02 -11.74 21.44
CA GLU A 68 6.56 -12.72 20.46
C GLU A 68 5.77 -12.00 19.36
N MET A 69 6.23 -12.14 18.12
CA MET A 69 5.50 -11.63 16.96
C MET A 69 4.30 -12.55 16.69
N PRO A 70 3.07 -12.01 16.65
CA PRO A 70 1.90 -12.84 16.36
C PRO A 70 1.98 -13.37 14.93
N LYS A 71 1.75 -14.68 14.75
CA LYS A 71 1.53 -15.26 13.43
C LYS A 71 0.12 -14.90 12.98
N MET A 72 0.02 -13.89 12.12
CA MET A 72 -1.25 -13.42 11.58
C MET A 72 -1.54 -14.03 10.21
N GLY A 73 -2.82 -14.23 9.94
CA GLY A 73 -3.33 -14.63 8.63
C GLY A 73 -4.74 -14.08 8.44
N PRO A 74 -5.37 -14.33 7.28
CA PRO A 74 -6.76 -13.96 7.03
C PRO A 74 -7.73 -14.47 8.12
N ASP A 75 -7.47 -15.69 8.61
CA ASP A 75 -8.27 -16.39 9.62
C ASP A 75 -7.94 -15.95 11.06
N ASN A 76 -6.77 -15.35 11.27
CA ASN A 76 -6.30 -14.86 12.57
C ASN A 76 -5.65 -13.46 12.45
N PRO A 77 -6.44 -12.42 12.13
CA PRO A 77 -5.95 -11.06 11.99
C PRO A 77 -5.82 -10.36 13.35
N PHE A 78 -4.96 -9.34 13.44
CA PHE A 78 -4.93 -8.46 14.61
C PHE A 78 -6.14 -7.51 14.60
N VAL A 79 -6.91 -7.51 15.69
CA VAL A 79 -8.10 -6.66 15.81
C VAL A 79 -7.70 -5.26 16.26
N VAL A 80 -7.99 -4.26 15.43
CA VAL A 80 -7.74 -2.85 15.74
C VAL A 80 -8.85 -2.34 16.64
N SER A 81 -8.49 -1.73 17.77
CA SER A 81 -9.45 -1.09 18.67
C SER A 81 -9.96 0.21 18.03
N ILE A 82 -11.26 0.33 17.83
CA ILE A 82 -11.93 1.49 17.23
C ILE A 82 -12.78 2.18 18.30
N SER A 83 -12.68 3.51 18.40
CA SER A 83 -13.44 4.29 19.38
C SER A 83 -14.88 4.54 18.91
N ASN A 84 -15.06 4.69 17.60
CA ASN A 84 -16.37 4.82 16.96
C ASN A 84 -16.59 3.71 15.90
N PRO A 85 -17.18 2.57 16.28
CA PRO A 85 -17.48 1.46 15.35
C PRO A 85 -18.35 1.88 14.16
N LEU A 86 -19.13 2.95 14.33
CA LEU A 86 -20.04 3.49 13.31
C LEU A 86 -19.29 4.37 12.30
N TYR A 87 -18.09 4.84 12.60
CA TYR A 87 -17.32 5.65 11.65
C TYR A 87 -15.82 5.44 11.88
N PRO A 88 -15.30 4.22 11.60
CA PRO A 88 -13.90 3.91 11.82
C PRO A 88 -13.03 4.77 10.89
N ARG A 89 -12.04 5.44 11.46
CA ARG A 89 -11.01 6.20 10.73
C ARG A 89 -9.64 5.68 11.11
N VAL A 90 -8.89 5.21 10.13
CA VAL A 90 -7.52 4.76 10.34
C VAL A 90 -6.59 5.52 9.41
N MET A 91 -5.58 6.16 9.99
CA MET A 91 -4.52 6.81 9.23
C MET A 91 -3.39 5.82 8.96
N VAL A 92 -2.90 5.78 7.73
CA VAL A 92 -1.77 4.94 7.33
C VAL A 92 -0.62 5.86 6.92
N ILE A 93 0.50 5.72 7.63
CA ILE A 93 1.72 6.48 7.40
C ILE A 93 2.80 5.50 6.96
N ASN A 94 3.17 5.58 5.68
CA ASN A 94 4.18 4.70 5.11
C ASN A 94 5.52 5.42 5.04
N ALA A 95 6.59 4.72 5.42
CA ALA A 95 7.96 5.24 5.32
C ALA A 95 8.22 6.61 6.01
N PRO A 96 7.83 6.81 7.29
CA PRO A 96 7.88 8.12 7.95
C PRO A 96 9.28 8.67 8.22
N CYS A 97 10.26 7.84 8.62
CA CYS A 97 11.59 8.32 9.04
C CYS A 97 12.69 7.92 8.05
N ILE A 98 12.40 7.92 6.75
CA ILE A 98 13.36 7.56 5.72
C ILE A 98 14.16 8.78 5.25
N GLY A 99 15.26 9.06 5.94
CA GLY A 99 16.23 10.11 5.59
C GLY A 99 16.20 11.29 6.55
N ALA A 100 16.81 11.14 7.72
CA ALA A 100 16.74 12.12 8.82
C ALA A 100 17.53 13.42 8.58
N ARG A 101 17.29 14.10 7.45
CA ARG A 101 17.36 15.56 7.46
C ARG A 101 16.11 16.06 8.17
N GLU A 102 16.28 16.39 9.45
CA GLU A 102 15.24 17.04 10.24
C GLU A 102 14.77 18.31 9.54
N ALA A 103 13.46 18.52 9.51
CA ALA A 103 12.91 19.81 9.12
C ALA A 103 13.46 20.85 10.12
N GLN A 104 14.04 21.95 9.61
CA GLN A 104 14.57 23.00 10.47
C GLN A 104 13.47 23.66 11.34
N ASP A 105 12.23 23.59 10.88
CA ASP A 105 11.04 24.06 11.59
C ASP A 105 10.08 22.88 11.81
N GLU A 106 9.74 22.62 13.08
CA GLU A 106 8.78 21.62 13.51
C GLU A 106 7.41 21.79 12.83
N LYS A 107 7.03 23.03 12.48
CA LYS A 107 5.77 23.34 11.78
C LYS A 107 5.77 22.89 10.32
N CYS A 108 6.92 22.48 9.80
CA CYS A 108 7.08 21.94 8.46
C CYS A 108 7.42 20.44 8.47
N ASP A 109 7.49 19.80 9.64
CA ASP A 109 7.76 18.37 9.73
C ASP A 109 6.52 17.55 9.36
N ILE A 110 6.60 16.87 8.22
CA ILE A 110 5.47 16.12 7.64
C ILE A 110 4.93 15.03 8.59
N PHE A 111 5.79 14.33 9.31
CA PHE A 111 5.39 13.21 10.15
C PHE A 111 4.74 13.72 11.44
N ARG A 112 5.34 14.70 12.11
CA ARG A 112 4.75 15.36 13.28
C ARG A 112 3.41 15.99 12.96
N ASN A 113 3.31 16.65 11.81
CA ASN A 113 2.07 17.28 11.38
C ASN A 113 1.00 16.26 10.98
N ALA A 114 1.36 15.08 10.47
CA ALA A 114 0.42 13.97 10.30
C ALA A 114 -0.15 13.49 11.65
N LEU A 115 0.69 13.35 12.68
CA LEU A 115 0.24 13.00 14.04
C LEU A 115 -0.70 14.06 14.63
N ARG A 116 -0.33 15.35 14.52
CA ARG A 116 -1.17 16.47 14.95
C ARG A 116 -2.51 16.52 14.21
N TRP A 117 -2.50 16.26 12.90
CA TRP A 117 -3.72 16.14 12.11
C TRP A 117 -4.58 14.98 12.61
N ALA A 118 -3.99 13.81 12.86
CA ALA A 118 -4.70 12.63 13.36
C ALA A 118 -5.40 12.90 14.70
N GLU A 119 -4.72 13.61 15.61
CA GLU A 119 -5.30 14.02 16.89
C GLU A 119 -6.46 15.01 16.69
N ALA A 120 -6.28 16.03 15.86
CA ALA A 120 -7.30 17.06 15.59
C ALA A 120 -8.53 16.50 14.85
N ASP A 121 -8.33 15.55 13.93
CA ASP A 121 -9.38 14.87 13.16
C ASP A 121 -9.96 13.65 13.88
N LYS A 122 -9.46 13.35 15.10
CA LYS A 122 -9.90 12.25 15.97
C LYS A 122 -9.86 10.89 15.26
N VAL A 123 -8.72 10.59 14.64
CA VAL A 123 -8.46 9.28 14.02
C VAL A 123 -8.41 8.20 15.11
N ASP A 124 -9.02 7.04 14.87
CA ASP A 124 -9.11 5.95 15.85
C ASP A 124 -7.79 5.22 16.05
N ALA A 125 -7.01 5.05 14.99
CA ALA A 125 -5.71 4.40 15.04
C ALA A 125 -4.77 4.88 13.92
N ILE A 126 -3.47 4.82 14.16
CA ILE A 126 -2.43 5.04 13.15
C ILE A 126 -1.74 3.70 12.84
N ILE A 127 -1.59 3.38 11.56
CA ILE A 127 -0.77 2.26 11.09
C ILE A 127 0.51 2.84 10.49
N LEU A 128 1.65 2.51 11.09
CA LEU A 128 2.97 2.76 10.53
C LEU A 128 3.40 1.54 9.71
N SER A 129 3.72 1.75 8.43
CA SER A 129 4.06 0.66 7.51
C SER A 129 5.32 0.95 6.69
N GLY A 130 5.89 -0.11 6.12
CA GLY A 130 7.11 -0.01 5.32
C GLY A 130 8.33 0.19 6.23
N PRO A 131 9.41 0.80 5.74
CA PRO A 131 10.57 1.11 6.57
C PRO A 131 10.22 2.23 7.54
N VAL A 132 10.05 1.92 8.82
CA VAL A 132 9.71 2.95 9.82
C VAL A 132 10.93 3.81 10.10
N VAL A 133 12.10 3.17 10.26
CA VAL A 133 13.41 3.83 10.33
C VAL A 133 14.31 3.37 9.18
N TYR A 134 15.25 4.22 8.77
CA TYR A 134 16.20 3.87 7.72
C TYR A 134 17.57 3.46 8.27
N PHE A 135 17.96 2.21 8.01
CA PHE A 135 19.25 1.65 8.40
C PHE A 135 20.03 1.16 7.17
N PRO A 136 21.23 1.72 6.87
CA PRO A 136 22.06 1.23 5.78
C PRO A 136 22.75 -0.10 6.17
N THR A 137 22.18 -1.23 5.73
CA THR A 137 22.68 -2.59 6.03
C THR A 137 23.84 -3.07 5.14
N GLU A 138 24.24 -2.30 4.12
CA GLU A 138 25.32 -2.67 3.21
C GLU A 138 26.72 -2.48 3.85
N LYS A 139 27.53 -3.55 3.84
CA LYS A 139 28.82 -3.60 4.56
C LYS A 139 29.81 -2.55 4.08
N TYR A 140 30.14 -2.49 2.81
CA TYR A 140 31.07 -1.50 2.25
C TYR A 140 30.79 -1.37 0.75
N GLY A 141 30.77 -0.14 0.24
CA GLY A 141 30.54 0.13 -1.17
C GLY A 141 30.76 1.59 -1.51
N LYS A 142 31.01 1.88 -2.79
CA LYS A 142 31.22 3.26 -3.31
C LYS A 142 30.03 4.21 -3.07
N GLU A 143 28.93 3.71 -2.51
CA GLU A 143 27.65 4.40 -2.36
C GLU A 143 27.29 4.68 -0.89
N ARG A 144 27.98 4.06 0.08
CA ARG A 144 27.71 4.25 1.51
C ARG A 144 27.82 5.72 1.95
N PRO A 145 28.81 6.52 1.51
CA PRO A 145 28.87 7.94 1.86
C PRO A 145 27.64 8.73 1.40
N SER A 146 27.14 8.46 0.19
CA SER A 146 25.94 9.12 -0.34
C SER A 146 24.67 8.69 0.41
N LYS A 147 24.54 7.41 0.75
CA LYS A 147 23.40 6.90 1.54
C LYS A 147 23.35 7.58 2.91
N VAL A 148 24.48 7.64 3.63
CA VAL A 148 24.58 8.22 4.99
C VAL A 148 24.29 9.73 4.99
N GLN A 149 24.64 10.47 3.92
CA GLN A 149 24.34 11.89 3.77
C GLN A 149 22.83 12.21 3.75
N VAL A 150 22.01 11.27 3.29
CA VAL A 150 20.54 11.40 3.29
C VAL A 150 19.97 11.03 4.66
N VAL A 151 20.62 10.15 5.42
CA VAL A 151 20.11 9.67 6.72
C VAL A 151 20.28 10.66 7.85
N GLY A 152 21.33 11.50 7.87
CA GLY A 152 21.44 12.60 8.84
C GLY A 152 21.41 12.23 10.34
N VAL A 153 21.65 10.96 10.71
CA VAL A 153 21.57 10.51 12.12
C VAL A 153 22.53 11.28 13.02
N HIS A 154 21.99 11.94 14.05
CA HIS A 154 22.79 12.57 15.09
C HIS A 154 23.39 11.50 16.02
N VAL A 155 24.67 11.64 16.33
CA VAL A 155 25.42 10.67 17.11
C VAL A 155 25.61 11.21 18.52
N ASP A 156 24.76 10.75 19.43
CA ASP A 156 24.79 11.10 20.85
C ASP A 156 25.92 10.41 21.62
N ALA A 157 26.69 11.17 22.39
CA ALA A 157 27.82 10.64 23.15
C ALA A 157 27.38 9.60 24.20
N ASP A 158 26.22 9.78 24.85
CA ASP A 158 25.77 8.93 25.95
C ASP A 158 25.46 7.48 25.52
N ILE A 159 24.88 7.28 24.34
CA ILE A 159 24.63 5.95 23.76
C ILE A 159 25.98 5.25 23.48
N ILE A 160 26.94 6.00 22.94
CA ILE A 160 28.25 5.45 22.58
C ILE A 160 29.06 5.11 23.83
N GLU A 161 29.07 6.00 24.83
CA GLU A 161 29.81 5.81 26.08
C GLU A 161 29.33 4.58 26.85
N LYS A 162 28.04 4.24 26.78
CA LYS A 162 27.50 2.99 27.32
C LYS A 162 27.93 1.75 26.55
N THR A 163 28.24 1.91 25.27
CA THR A 163 28.59 0.80 24.36
C THR A 163 30.09 0.48 24.37
N TYR A 164 30.95 1.47 24.59
CA TYR A 164 32.41 1.29 24.55
C TYR A 164 32.98 0.75 25.87
N PRO A 165 34.10 -0.01 25.83
CA PRO A 165 34.78 -0.44 27.05
C PRO A 165 35.30 0.76 27.87
N ALA A 166 34.94 0.81 29.16
CA ALA A 166 35.23 1.95 30.04
C ALA A 166 36.73 2.29 30.20
N HIS A 167 37.62 1.31 30.05
CA HIS A 167 39.07 1.56 30.05
C HIS A 167 39.52 2.25 28.75
N VAL A 168 39.00 1.81 27.60
CA VAL A 168 39.31 2.41 26.30
C VAL A 168 38.82 3.86 26.23
N LEU A 169 37.62 4.14 26.74
CA LEU A 169 37.11 5.52 26.81
C LEU A 169 37.99 6.43 27.69
N ARG A 170 38.47 5.92 28.83
CA ARG A 170 39.37 6.68 29.71
C ARG A 170 40.70 7.01 29.03
N ASP A 171 41.31 6.03 28.36
CA ASP A 171 42.59 6.21 27.66
C ASP A 171 42.48 7.18 26.48
N LEU A 172 41.31 7.22 25.83
CA LEU A 172 41.03 8.08 24.67
C LEU A 172 40.43 9.45 25.04
N GLY A 173 40.27 9.78 26.33
CA GLY A 173 39.69 11.06 26.77
C GLY A 173 38.19 11.20 26.48
N GLY A 174 37.44 10.10 26.42
CA GLY A 174 36.02 10.06 26.09
C GLY A 174 35.71 10.30 24.61
N ILE A 175 34.44 10.50 24.28
CA ILE A 175 34.01 10.75 22.89
C ILE A 175 34.58 12.05 22.34
N GLU A 176 34.67 13.08 23.18
CA GLU A 176 35.26 14.36 22.80
C GLU A 176 36.76 14.24 22.52
N GLY A 177 37.50 13.42 23.28
CA GLY A 177 38.91 13.12 22.98
C GLY A 177 39.08 12.43 21.62
N ILE A 178 38.25 11.43 21.31
CA ILE A 178 38.24 10.75 20.00
C ILE A 178 37.96 11.74 18.85
N ARG A 179 36.98 12.64 19.03
CA ARG A 179 36.61 13.66 18.03
C ARG A 179 37.73 14.68 17.81
N ASN A 180 38.30 15.21 18.90
CA ASN A 180 39.35 16.22 18.84
C ASN A 180 40.63 15.69 18.19
N GLU A 181 40.92 14.39 18.35
CA GLU A 181 42.04 13.73 17.69
C GLU A 181 41.75 13.28 16.25
N GLY A 182 40.55 13.56 15.73
CA GLY A 182 40.14 13.17 14.38
C GLY A 182 40.05 11.65 14.17
N ARG A 183 39.90 10.87 15.24
CA ARG A 183 39.81 9.41 15.17
C ARG A 183 38.39 8.98 14.73
N PRO A 184 38.26 7.89 13.97
CA PRO A 184 36.94 7.39 13.57
C PRO A 184 36.18 6.83 14.78
N LEU A 185 34.90 7.14 14.84
CA LEU A 185 33.98 6.59 15.84
C LEU A 185 33.21 5.41 15.25
N PHE A 186 33.33 4.24 15.87
CA PHE A 186 32.65 3.01 15.46
C PHE A 186 31.35 2.83 16.22
N LEU A 187 30.25 2.56 15.51
CA LEU A 187 28.95 2.27 16.11
C LEU A 187 28.62 0.79 15.91
N THR A 188 28.16 0.13 16.97
CA THR A 188 27.55 -1.20 16.86
C THR A 188 26.19 -1.10 16.16
N THR A 189 25.67 -2.22 15.66
CA THR A 189 24.32 -2.26 15.05
C THR A 189 23.24 -1.81 16.03
N THR A 190 23.35 -2.22 17.30
CA THR A 190 22.41 -1.84 18.36
C THR A 190 22.52 -0.37 18.72
N ALA A 191 23.73 0.18 18.89
CA ALA A 191 23.91 1.61 19.15
C ALA A 191 23.38 2.49 18.00
N TYR A 192 23.63 2.09 16.75
CA TYR A 192 23.06 2.80 15.60
C TYR A 192 21.53 2.74 15.58
N LEU A 193 20.94 1.57 15.88
CA LEU A 193 19.50 1.44 16.00
C LEU A 193 18.94 2.30 17.14
N GLU A 194 19.61 2.35 18.30
CA GLU A 194 19.19 3.19 19.43
C GLU A 194 19.16 4.69 19.07
N HIS A 195 20.13 5.19 18.31
CA HIS A 195 20.07 6.56 17.78
C HIS A 195 18.84 6.78 16.90
N LEU A 196 18.56 5.85 15.97
CA LEU A 196 17.37 5.94 15.11
C LEU A 196 16.06 5.89 15.91
N ILE A 197 15.99 5.01 16.91
CA ILE A 197 14.83 4.85 17.78
C ILE A 197 14.64 6.09 18.67
N ARG A 198 15.72 6.73 19.11
CA ARG A 198 15.66 8.01 19.84
C ARG A 198 15.14 9.14 18.96
N THR A 199 15.59 9.23 17.70
CA THR A 199 15.03 10.18 16.73
C THR A 199 13.54 9.88 16.47
N PHE A 200 13.18 8.61 16.29
CA PHE A 200 11.78 8.24 16.14
C PHE A 200 10.95 8.63 17.38
N LYS A 201 11.48 8.40 18.59
CA LYS A 201 10.86 8.83 19.84
C LYS A 201 10.64 10.34 19.84
N SER A 202 11.65 11.16 19.56
CA SER A 202 11.50 12.62 19.60
C SER A 202 10.42 13.11 18.64
N LEU A 203 10.24 12.46 17.48
CA LEU A 203 9.20 12.79 16.52
C LEU A 203 7.77 12.55 17.02
N LEU A 204 7.57 11.73 18.05
CA LEU A 204 6.23 11.44 18.61
C LEU A 204 5.77 12.47 19.67
N TYR A 205 6.70 13.25 20.22
CA TYR A 205 6.42 14.18 21.32
C TYR A 205 6.65 15.63 20.89
N SER A 206 5.78 16.53 21.33
CA SER A 206 5.97 17.98 21.26
C SER A 206 7.16 18.47 22.09
N ASN A 207 7.55 19.74 21.94
CA ASN A 207 8.62 20.35 22.75
C ASN A 207 8.30 20.40 24.26
N ASP A 208 7.01 20.31 24.62
CA ASP A 208 6.55 20.23 26.01
C ASP A 208 6.46 18.78 26.53
N ASP A 209 7.08 17.83 25.83
CA ASP A 209 7.12 16.39 26.14
C ASP A 209 5.74 15.72 26.23
N LYS A 210 4.75 16.27 25.51
CA LYS A 210 3.42 15.67 25.32
C LYS A 210 3.35 14.94 23.99
N LEU A 211 2.73 13.77 23.99
CA LEU A 211 2.44 13.02 22.75
C LEU A 211 1.65 13.88 21.76
N LEU A 212 2.06 13.84 20.49
CA LEU A 212 1.36 14.52 19.39
C LEU A 212 0.07 13.80 18.98
N TYR A 213 -0.06 12.52 19.32
CA TYR A 213 -1.24 11.71 19.12
C TYR A 213 -1.41 10.72 20.27
N ASN A 214 -2.60 10.68 20.87
CA ASN A 214 -2.88 9.88 22.07
C ASN A 214 -3.45 8.50 21.76
N GLY A 215 -4.00 8.28 20.57
CA GLY A 215 -4.58 6.99 20.16
C GLY A 215 -3.53 5.91 19.85
N PRO A 216 -3.95 4.68 19.55
CA PRO A 216 -3.05 3.57 19.25
C PRO A 216 -2.24 3.78 17.96
N ILE A 217 -0.93 3.53 18.04
CA ILE A 217 0.00 3.51 16.91
C ILE A 217 0.47 2.07 16.68
N LEU A 218 0.02 1.47 15.59
CA LEU A 218 0.31 0.09 15.20
C LEU A 218 1.46 0.06 14.19
N VAL A 219 2.57 -0.59 14.54
CA VAL A 219 3.75 -0.71 13.69
C VAL A 219 3.76 -2.07 12.98
N VAL A 220 3.79 -2.03 11.65
CA VAL A 220 4.08 -3.17 10.79
C VAL A 220 5.51 -3.01 10.26
N MET A 221 6.43 -3.81 10.80
CA MET A 221 7.84 -3.77 10.41
C MET A 221 8.03 -4.15 8.95
N GLY A 222 8.85 -3.38 8.22
CA GLY A 222 9.07 -3.53 6.80
C GLY A 222 10.27 -4.39 6.42
N ASP A 223 10.69 -4.26 5.17
CA ASP A 223 11.85 -4.93 4.59
C ASP A 223 13.17 -4.44 5.20
N VAL A 224 13.27 -3.17 5.60
CA VAL A 224 14.47 -2.63 6.26
C VAL A 224 14.67 -3.28 7.61
N GLU A 225 13.67 -3.36 8.47
CA GLU A 225 13.73 -4.06 9.76
C GLU A 225 14.06 -5.55 9.57
N GLU A 226 13.42 -6.22 8.61
CA GLU A 226 13.74 -7.61 8.23
C GLU A 226 15.21 -7.75 7.80
N ASN A 227 15.73 -6.79 7.03
CA ASN A 227 17.12 -6.77 6.57
C ASN A 227 18.12 -6.46 7.69
N ILE A 228 17.77 -5.63 8.68
CA ILE A 228 18.58 -5.41 9.89
C ILE A 228 18.70 -6.74 10.65
N ALA A 229 17.58 -7.45 10.84
CA ALA A 229 17.57 -8.74 11.50
C ALA A 229 18.42 -9.78 10.75
N LYS A 230 18.30 -9.87 9.41
CA LYS A 230 19.15 -10.74 8.58
C LYS A 230 20.62 -10.34 8.64
N TYR A 231 20.92 -9.05 8.63
CA TYR A 231 22.30 -8.54 8.75
C TYR A 231 22.90 -8.96 10.09
N TYR A 232 22.16 -8.79 11.18
CA TYR A 232 22.57 -9.21 12.51
C TYR A 232 22.82 -10.72 12.58
N ALA A 233 21.88 -11.54 12.08
CA ALA A 233 22.03 -12.99 12.05
C ALA A 233 23.30 -13.41 11.28
N ASN A 234 23.53 -12.81 10.10
CA ASN A 234 24.74 -13.05 9.30
C ASN A 234 26.04 -12.66 10.02
N GLU A 235 26.05 -11.55 10.75
CA GLU A 235 27.23 -11.15 11.52
C GLU A 235 27.44 -12.03 12.76
N LYS A 236 26.38 -12.49 13.42
CA LYS A 236 26.46 -13.42 14.54
C LYS A 236 27.03 -14.76 14.10
N VAL A 237 26.58 -15.26 12.94
CA VAL A 237 27.14 -16.44 12.27
C VAL A 237 28.61 -16.23 11.94
N ARG A 238 28.96 -15.11 11.31
CA ARG A 238 30.35 -14.77 10.98
C ARG A 238 31.24 -14.73 12.23
N ALA A 239 30.78 -14.13 13.31
CA ALA A 239 31.51 -14.07 14.57
C ALA A 239 31.68 -15.46 15.19
N ALA A 240 30.69 -16.35 15.11
CA ALA A 240 30.82 -17.75 15.51
C ALA A 240 31.87 -18.49 14.67
N VAL A 241 31.81 -18.36 13.33
CA VAL A 241 32.78 -18.98 12.41
C VAL A 241 34.21 -18.49 12.66
N PHE A 242 34.42 -17.18 12.88
CA PHE A 242 35.75 -16.67 13.21
C PHE A 242 36.27 -17.20 14.55
N ARG A 243 35.38 -17.38 15.54
CA ARG A 243 35.75 -17.99 16.83
C ARG A 243 36.14 -19.45 16.69
N GLU A 244 35.38 -20.24 15.94
CA GLU A 244 35.74 -21.64 15.69
C GLU A 244 37.03 -21.76 14.89
N LYS A 245 37.31 -20.83 13.97
CA LYS A 245 38.62 -20.76 13.29
C LYS A 245 39.76 -20.44 14.24
N GLU A 246 39.56 -19.50 15.16
CA GLU A 246 40.56 -19.13 16.16
C GLU A 246 40.82 -20.30 17.13
N ASN A 247 39.76 -21.00 17.54
CA ASN A 247 39.83 -22.21 18.35
C ASN A 247 40.58 -23.34 17.62
N ALA A 248 40.22 -23.64 16.36
CA ALA A 248 40.92 -24.62 15.54
C ALA A 248 42.40 -24.25 15.34
N LEU A 249 42.71 -22.97 15.12
CA LEU A 249 44.10 -22.47 15.06
C LEU A 249 44.85 -22.67 16.37
N GLU A 250 44.19 -22.46 17.52
CA GLU A 250 44.75 -22.72 18.83
C GLU A 250 45.09 -24.22 19.00
N HIS A 251 44.18 -25.11 18.60
CA HIS A 251 44.40 -26.56 18.60
C HIS A 251 45.55 -26.98 17.66
N ILE A 252 45.60 -26.45 16.43
CA ILE A 252 46.72 -26.70 15.49
C ILE A 252 48.06 -26.20 16.08
N ARG A 253 48.08 -24.98 16.65
CA ARG A 253 49.29 -24.43 17.30
C ARG A 253 49.71 -25.29 18.48
N ARG A 254 48.76 -25.79 19.27
CA ARG A 254 48.98 -26.71 20.38
C ARG A 254 49.61 -28.02 19.90
N TYR A 255 49.01 -28.71 18.94
CA TYR A 255 49.55 -29.98 18.42
C TYR A 255 50.90 -29.82 17.72
N ARG A 256 51.14 -28.71 17.01
CA ARG A 256 52.47 -28.40 16.46
C ARG A 256 53.54 -28.21 17.52
N ARG A 257 53.21 -27.57 18.65
CA ARG A 257 54.14 -27.46 19.79
C ARG A 257 54.46 -28.84 20.36
N ILE A 258 53.46 -29.70 20.54
CA ILE A 258 53.63 -31.08 21.04
C ILE A 258 54.50 -31.90 20.09
N ARG A 259 54.24 -31.84 18.77
CA ARG A 259 55.07 -32.50 17.74
C ARG A 259 56.52 -32.05 17.79
N SER A 260 56.77 -30.75 17.92
CA SER A 260 58.13 -30.20 18.05
C SER A 260 58.86 -30.70 19.30
N LEU A 261 58.15 -30.82 20.43
CA LEU A 261 58.70 -31.36 21.67
C LEU A 261 59.01 -32.86 21.55
N LEU A 262 58.13 -33.65 20.91
CA LEU A 262 58.35 -35.08 20.67
C LEU A 262 59.49 -35.37 19.69
N GLN A 263 59.67 -34.54 18.65
CA GLN A 263 60.83 -34.64 17.75
C GLN A 263 62.14 -34.35 18.48
N LYS A 264 62.15 -33.34 19.37
CA LYS A 264 63.32 -33.05 20.21
C LYS A 264 63.66 -34.22 21.13
N MET A 265 62.65 -34.86 21.74
CA MET A 265 62.85 -36.08 22.53
C MET A 265 63.44 -37.24 21.70
N LYS A 266 62.90 -37.53 20.51
CA LYS A 266 63.41 -38.61 19.65
C LYS A 266 64.86 -38.43 19.21
N ASN A 267 65.34 -37.18 19.13
CA ASN A 267 66.71 -36.85 18.79
C ASN A 267 67.68 -36.84 19.99
N THR A 268 67.18 -37.14 21.20
CA THR A 268 67.98 -37.21 22.43
C THR A 268 68.39 -38.67 22.64
N SER A 269 69.69 -38.98 22.54
CA SER A 269 70.21 -40.36 22.56
C SER A 269 70.33 -40.99 23.95
N VAL A 270 69.99 -40.25 25.01
CA VAL A 270 70.17 -40.65 26.41
C VAL A 270 68.81 -40.68 27.12
N LEU A 271 68.43 -41.85 27.65
CA LEU A 271 67.13 -42.10 28.31
C LEU A 271 66.89 -41.16 29.51
N GLU A 272 67.93 -40.83 30.26
CA GLU A 272 67.88 -39.90 31.40
C GLU A 272 67.63 -38.44 30.97
N GLU A 273 68.18 -38.01 29.83
CA GLU A 273 67.91 -36.67 29.29
C GLU A 273 66.49 -36.55 28.74
N ALA A 274 65.94 -37.62 28.15
CA ALA A 274 64.54 -37.65 27.71
C ALA A 274 63.55 -37.60 28.89
N LEU A 275 63.85 -38.27 30.00
CA LEU A 275 63.05 -38.21 31.24
C LEU A 275 63.15 -36.84 31.91
N SER A 276 64.36 -36.27 31.99
CA SER A 276 64.59 -34.89 32.47
C SER A 276 63.89 -33.85 31.59
N PHE A 277 63.86 -34.05 30.27
CA PHE A 277 63.10 -33.21 29.35
C PHE A 277 61.59 -33.30 29.61
N LEU A 278 61.04 -34.51 29.79
CA LEU A 278 59.62 -34.70 30.13
C LEU A 278 59.24 -34.03 31.46
N GLU A 279 60.07 -34.13 32.50
CA GLU A 279 59.86 -33.42 33.77
C GLU A 279 59.99 -31.90 33.63
N LYS A 280 61.00 -31.41 32.90
CA LYS A 280 61.21 -29.97 32.66
C LYS A 280 60.04 -29.32 31.93
N PHE A 281 59.40 -30.06 31.03
CA PHE A 281 58.24 -29.61 30.26
C PHE A 281 56.91 -30.13 30.81
N ARG A 282 56.90 -30.81 31.96
CA ARG A 282 55.71 -31.40 32.58
C ARG A 282 54.58 -30.39 32.74
N GLY A 283 54.89 -29.25 33.33
CA GLY A 283 53.92 -28.16 33.50
C GLY A 283 53.37 -27.63 32.16
N GLN A 284 54.15 -27.73 31.07
CA GLN A 284 53.65 -27.38 29.73
C GLN A 284 52.74 -28.48 29.17
N PHE A 285 53.10 -29.76 29.26
CA PHE A 285 52.23 -30.87 28.83
C PHE A 285 50.91 -30.96 29.62
N GLU A 286 50.98 -30.76 30.94
CA GLU A 286 49.81 -30.73 31.84
C GLU A 286 48.92 -29.51 31.57
N SER A 287 49.49 -28.33 31.35
CA SER A 287 48.73 -27.14 30.89
C SER A 287 48.08 -27.33 29.52
N LEU A 288 48.62 -28.27 28.73
CA LEU A 288 48.10 -28.69 27.43
C LEU A 288 47.27 -29.98 27.55
N GLY A 289 46.73 -30.31 28.73
CA GLY A 289 45.77 -31.40 28.96
C GLY A 289 46.21 -32.78 28.50
N ILE A 290 47.52 -33.00 28.32
CA ILE A 290 48.08 -34.29 27.89
C ILE A 290 48.63 -34.99 29.12
N ASP A 291 48.11 -36.19 29.36
CA ASP A 291 48.65 -37.05 30.40
C ASP A 291 50.01 -37.58 29.96
N ILE A 292 51.06 -37.21 30.70
CA ILE A 292 52.43 -37.60 30.40
C ILE A 292 52.59 -39.13 30.41
N SER A 293 51.75 -39.85 31.16
CA SER A 293 51.74 -41.32 31.16
C SER A 293 51.24 -41.94 29.85
N THR A 294 50.58 -41.17 28.98
CA THR A 294 50.11 -41.61 27.66
C THR A 294 51.03 -41.20 26.51
N LEU A 295 52.03 -40.32 26.76
CA LEU A 295 52.98 -39.83 25.75
C LEU A 295 53.88 -40.94 25.16
N SER A 296 54.07 -42.06 25.87
CA SER A 296 54.82 -43.22 25.37
C SER A 296 54.10 -43.99 24.24
N HIS A 297 52.79 -43.77 24.07
CA HIS A 297 51.95 -44.50 23.13
C HIS A 297 51.45 -43.65 21.96
N ILE A 298 51.55 -42.32 22.05
CA ILE A 298 51.13 -41.42 20.97
C ILE A 298 52.23 -41.35 19.91
N SER A 299 51.97 -41.92 18.75
CA SER A 299 52.89 -41.86 17.61
C SER A 299 52.93 -40.45 17.01
N ALA A 300 54.08 -40.09 16.43
CA ALA A 300 54.21 -38.81 15.71
C ALA A 300 53.21 -38.70 14.54
N LYS A 301 52.79 -39.86 14.00
CA LYS A 301 51.78 -39.97 12.96
C LYS A 301 50.39 -39.59 13.47
N GLU A 302 49.97 -40.07 14.65
CA GLU A 302 48.67 -39.70 15.23
C GLU A 302 48.54 -38.19 15.51
N ILE A 303 49.64 -37.51 15.85
CA ILE A 303 49.63 -36.04 16.02
C ILE A 303 49.60 -35.33 14.67
N GLU A 304 50.22 -35.90 13.63
CA GLU A 304 50.12 -35.39 12.26
C GLU A 304 48.68 -35.54 11.75
N ASP A 305 48.08 -36.71 11.93
CA ASP A 305 46.68 -36.99 11.58
C ASP A 305 45.74 -36.00 12.31
N LEU A 306 45.93 -35.76 13.61
CA LEU A 306 45.15 -34.76 14.35
C LEU A 306 45.38 -33.32 13.85
N ILE A 307 46.59 -32.95 13.47
CA ILE A 307 46.86 -31.63 12.87
C ILE A 307 46.11 -31.52 11.54
N GLU A 308 46.16 -32.56 10.71
CA GLU A 308 45.47 -32.62 9.42
C GLU A 308 43.95 -32.54 9.60
N GLU A 309 43.36 -33.31 10.53
CA GLU A 309 41.93 -33.25 10.85
C GLU A 309 41.48 -31.86 11.32
N TRP A 310 42.25 -31.18 12.17
CA TRP A 310 41.93 -29.81 12.60
C TRP A 310 42.17 -28.78 11.50
N GLU A 311 43.12 -29.01 10.59
CA GLU A 311 43.31 -28.20 9.39
C GLU A 311 42.15 -28.38 8.41
N GLU A 312 41.67 -29.60 8.20
CA GLU A 312 40.47 -29.92 7.44
C GLU A 312 39.23 -29.25 8.07
N TYR A 313 39.02 -29.40 9.38
CA TYR A 313 37.94 -28.74 10.10
C TYR A 313 38.00 -27.21 9.96
N ARG A 314 39.18 -26.61 10.11
CA ARG A 314 39.38 -25.17 9.89
C ARG A 314 39.07 -24.75 8.44
N ASN A 315 39.38 -25.60 7.47
CA ASN A 315 39.08 -25.38 6.06
C ASN A 315 37.57 -25.49 5.77
N LEU A 316 36.84 -26.38 6.46
CA LEU A 316 35.38 -26.47 6.38
C LEU A 316 34.69 -25.16 6.82
N LEU A 317 35.27 -24.46 7.79
CA LEU A 317 34.80 -23.16 8.30
C LEU A 317 35.04 -21.99 7.32
N VAL A 318 35.69 -22.18 6.17
CA VAL A 318 36.01 -21.11 5.20
C VAL A 318 34.75 -20.60 4.48
N LEU A 319 33.77 -21.45 4.25
CA LEU A 319 32.52 -21.09 3.58
C LEU A 319 31.47 -20.70 4.61
N MET A 320 31.12 -19.41 4.66
CA MET A 320 30.02 -18.91 5.51
C MET A 320 28.66 -19.58 5.23
N GLY A 321 28.53 -20.31 4.12
CA GLY A 321 27.34 -21.08 3.74
C GLY A 321 27.23 -22.48 4.36
N ASN A 322 28.27 -22.97 5.05
CA ASN A 322 28.27 -24.28 5.73
C ASN A 322 27.82 -24.16 7.20
N VAL A 323 26.71 -23.47 7.41
CA VAL A 323 26.09 -23.31 8.74
C VAL A 323 24.67 -23.84 8.64
N GLU A 324 24.27 -24.66 9.60
CA GLU A 324 22.95 -25.28 9.60
C GLU A 324 21.84 -24.21 9.53
N PRO A 325 20.81 -24.39 8.69
CA PRO A 325 19.70 -23.45 8.58
C PRO A 325 19.04 -23.14 9.92
N GLU A 326 18.96 -24.12 10.82
CA GLU A 326 18.37 -24.02 12.15
C GLU A 326 19.09 -22.97 13.01
N PHE A 327 20.43 -22.96 13.02
CA PHE A 327 21.22 -21.95 13.74
C PHE A 327 20.96 -20.53 13.23
N ILE A 328 20.75 -20.37 11.91
CA ILE A 328 20.39 -19.07 11.30
C ILE A 328 18.96 -18.67 11.69
N GLN A 329 18.04 -19.64 11.68
CA GLN A 329 16.63 -19.46 12.06
C GLN A 329 16.47 -19.11 13.54
N ASP A 330 17.35 -19.56 14.42
CA ASP A 330 17.34 -19.20 15.85
C ASP A 330 17.83 -17.76 16.11
N CYS A 331 18.69 -17.23 15.24
CA CYS A 331 19.27 -15.90 15.42
C CYS A 331 18.37 -14.75 14.93
N LEU A 332 17.47 -15.02 13.99
CA LEU A 332 16.61 -14.00 13.37
C LEU A 332 15.51 -13.47 14.33
N PRO A 333 14.76 -14.32 15.06
CA PRO A 333 13.71 -13.88 15.99
C PRO A 333 14.25 -13.01 17.13
N GLU A 334 15.50 -13.23 17.57
CA GLU A 334 16.13 -12.43 18.63
C GLU A 334 16.21 -10.95 18.24
N MET A 335 16.71 -10.64 17.05
CA MET A 335 16.83 -9.25 16.59
C MET A 335 15.46 -8.66 16.22
N ILE A 336 14.53 -9.46 15.67
CA ILE A 336 13.15 -9.01 15.43
C ILE A 336 12.48 -8.60 16.76
N SER A 337 12.61 -9.43 17.78
CA SER A 337 12.10 -9.13 19.13
C SER A 337 12.76 -7.88 19.72
N TYR A 338 14.06 -7.70 19.51
CA TYR A 338 14.77 -6.49 19.95
C TYR A 338 14.21 -5.24 19.28
N ILE A 339 14.15 -5.21 17.94
CA ILE A 339 13.60 -4.08 17.18
C ILE A 339 12.17 -3.78 17.64
N ALA A 340 11.35 -4.81 17.84
CA ALA A 340 9.98 -4.64 18.31
C ALA A 340 9.90 -4.05 19.73
N SER A 341 10.74 -4.52 20.65
CA SER A 341 10.81 -3.96 22.01
C SER A 341 11.26 -2.49 22.01
N CYS A 342 12.21 -2.13 21.15
CA CYS A 342 12.66 -0.76 20.97
C CYS A 342 11.52 0.14 20.53
N TYR A 343 10.76 -0.26 19.49
CA TYR A 343 9.59 0.50 19.06
C TYR A 343 8.53 0.62 20.15
N GLN A 344 8.23 -0.44 20.90
CA GLN A 344 7.23 -0.37 21.99
C GLN A 344 7.70 0.48 23.18
N SER A 345 9.01 0.67 23.35
CA SER A 345 9.58 1.47 24.44
C SER A 345 9.50 2.99 24.22
N VAL A 346 9.25 3.44 22.98
CA VAL A 346 9.30 4.88 22.65
C VAL A 346 8.11 5.66 23.23
N ALA A 347 6.94 5.03 23.30
CA ALA A 347 5.70 5.62 23.79
C ALA A 347 4.70 4.53 24.21
N PRO A 348 3.85 4.78 25.22
CA PRO A 348 2.94 3.77 25.78
C PRO A 348 1.85 3.31 24.81
N ASN A 349 1.53 4.12 23.79
CA ASN A 349 0.51 3.83 22.78
C ASN A 349 1.07 3.19 21.50
N VAL A 350 2.36 2.87 21.44
CA VAL A 350 2.99 2.21 20.28
C VAL A 350 3.01 0.70 20.48
N ARG A 351 2.49 -0.05 19.49
CA ARG A 351 2.47 -1.52 19.48
C ARG A 351 3.01 -2.05 18.16
N VAL A 352 3.96 -2.99 18.21
CA VAL A 352 4.33 -3.75 17.02
C VAL A 352 3.34 -4.89 16.83
N VAL A 353 2.67 -4.89 15.68
CA VAL A 353 1.62 -5.87 15.38
C VAL A 353 2.08 -6.94 14.40
N GLY A 354 3.08 -6.67 13.55
CA GLY A 354 3.59 -7.66 12.61
C GLY A 354 4.88 -7.26 11.89
N ILE A 355 5.39 -8.17 11.06
CA ILE A 355 6.54 -7.98 10.18
C ILE A 355 6.22 -8.50 8.79
N GLY A 356 6.50 -7.70 7.75
CA GLY A 356 6.13 -8.03 6.38
C GLY A 356 4.61 -8.06 6.18
N ASP A 357 4.11 -9.12 5.54
CA ASP A 357 2.68 -9.25 5.22
C ASP A 357 1.85 -9.45 6.50
N THR A 358 1.01 -8.47 6.81
CA THR A 358 0.28 -8.37 8.08
C THR A 358 -1.20 -8.18 7.84
N TYR A 359 -2.04 -8.93 8.57
CA TYR A 359 -3.50 -8.88 8.44
C TYR A 359 -4.12 -8.20 9.66
N LEU A 360 -4.96 -7.20 9.42
CA LEU A 360 -5.64 -6.40 10.44
C LEU A 360 -7.15 -6.51 10.24
N ARG A 361 -7.90 -6.60 11.32
CA ARG A 361 -9.37 -6.55 11.31
C ARG A 361 -9.80 -5.21 11.88
N ILE A 362 -10.51 -4.44 11.08
CA ILE A 362 -11.17 -3.20 11.49
C ILE A 362 -12.65 -3.42 11.30
N GLU A 363 -13.39 -3.55 12.41
CA GLU A 363 -14.80 -3.97 12.40
C GLU A 363 -15.00 -5.28 11.61
N SER A 364 -15.95 -5.32 10.66
CA SER A 364 -16.20 -6.49 9.81
C SER A 364 -15.20 -6.66 8.65
N HIS A 365 -14.16 -5.83 8.54
CA HIS A 365 -13.34 -5.75 7.34
C HIS A 365 -11.91 -6.20 7.53
N LEU A 366 -11.43 -6.97 6.55
CA LEU A 366 -10.07 -7.50 6.53
C LEU A 366 -9.16 -6.58 5.72
N TYR A 367 -8.12 -6.08 6.39
CA TYR A 367 -7.05 -5.30 5.82
C TYR A 367 -5.79 -6.17 5.73
N ALA A 368 -5.02 -6.00 4.66
CA ALA A 368 -3.68 -6.54 4.55
C ALA A 368 -2.70 -5.38 4.34
N VAL A 369 -1.56 -5.40 5.04
CA VAL A 369 -0.40 -4.58 4.75
C VAL A 369 0.62 -5.48 4.10
N THR A 370 0.94 -5.24 2.83
CA THR A 370 1.91 -6.00 2.06
C THR A 370 3.18 -5.19 1.90
N ALA A 371 4.30 -5.73 2.38
CA ALA A 371 5.61 -5.11 2.20
C ALA A 371 6.27 -5.68 0.94
N ASN A 372 6.56 -4.84 -0.06
CA ASN A 372 7.15 -5.35 -1.29
C ASN A 372 8.67 -5.54 -1.17
N LYS A 373 9.16 -6.73 -1.54
CA LYS A 373 10.58 -7.11 -1.50
C LYS A 373 11.36 -6.80 -2.80
N SER A 374 10.72 -6.18 -3.80
CA SER A 374 11.29 -5.91 -5.13
C SER A 374 11.93 -4.51 -5.22
N ARG A 375 13.19 -4.47 -5.66
CA ARG A 375 14.01 -3.23 -5.79
C ARG A 375 13.60 -2.29 -6.95
N ASN A 376 12.67 -2.68 -7.82
CA ASN A 376 12.38 -1.97 -9.08
C ASN A 376 11.13 -1.06 -9.08
N LEU A 377 10.51 -0.82 -7.92
CA LEU A 377 9.21 -0.14 -7.81
C LEU A 377 9.27 1.36 -7.54
N ILE A 378 10.48 1.93 -7.45
CA ILE A 378 10.70 3.38 -7.33
C ILE A 378 10.05 4.16 -8.49
N ARG A 379 9.80 3.50 -9.63
CA ARG A 379 9.07 4.05 -10.79
C ARG A 379 7.56 3.78 -10.79
N GLY A 380 7.01 3.30 -9.67
CA GLY A 380 5.61 2.92 -9.50
C GLY A 380 5.26 1.56 -10.13
N GLY A 381 4.06 1.07 -9.81
CA GLY A 381 3.51 -0.20 -10.33
C GLY A 381 3.32 -1.30 -9.28
N LEU A 382 3.56 -0.99 -8.00
CA LEU A 382 3.30 -1.92 -6.89
C LEU A 382 1.82 -2.30 -6.84
N ALA A 383 0.94 -1.32 -7.04
CA ALA A 383 -0.51 -1.56 -7.07
C ALA A 383 -0.88 -2.61 -8.12
N GLY A 384 -0.32 -2.53 -9.33
CA GLY A 384 -0.50 -3.55 -10.37
C GLY A 384 -0.06 -4.95 -9.94
N THR A 385 1.16 -5.08 -9.41
CA THR A 385 1.66 -6.37 -8.92
C THR A 385 0.81 -6.96 -7.80
N MET A 386 0.37 -6.12 -6.85
CA MET A 386 -0.52 -6.53 -5.77
C MET A 386 -1.91 -6.91 -6.28
N ARG A 387 -2.44 -6.20 -7.27
CA ARG A 387 -3.72 -6.51 -7.90
C ARG A 387 -3.69 -7.88 -8.56
N ASP A 388 -2.61 -8.18 -9.30
CA ASP A 388 -2.42 -9.48 -9.94
C ASP A 388 -2.30 -10.60 -8.89
N GLY A 389 -1.53 -10.35 -7.81
CA GLY A 389 -1.45 -11.26 -6.66
C GLY A 389 -2.80 -11.47 -5.97
N MET A 390 -3.62 -10.42 -5.85
CA MET A 390 -4.95 -10.50 -5.27
C MET A 390 -5.91 -11.32 -6.14
N TYR A 391 -5.87 -11.19 -7.47
CA TYR A 391 -6.64 -12.07 -8.35
C TYR A 391 -6.27 -13.54 -8.17
N SER A 392 -4.97 -13.84 -7.99
CA SER A 392 -4.51 -15.19 -7.65
C SER A 392 -4.98 -15.63 -6.26
N PHE A 393 -4.92 -14.74 -5.26
CA PHE A 393 -5.38 -15.01 -3.88
C PHE A 393 -6.86 -15.35 -3.83
N VAL A 394 -7.71 -14.54 -4.48
CA VAL A 394 -9.17 -14.75 -4.61
C VAL A 394 -9.50 -16.08 -5.27
N LYS A 395 -8.68 -16.55 -6.22
CA LYS A 395 -8.90 -17.86 -6.83
C LYS A 395 -8.63 -19.01 -5.86
N GLY A 396 -7.75 -18.81 -4.88
CA GLY A 396 -7.39 -19.80 -3.86
C GLY A 396 -8.22 -19.72 -2.57
N HIS A 397 -8.93 -18.63 -2.32
CA HIS A 397 -9.74 -18.41 -1.11
C HIS A 397 -11.17 -18.01 -1.49
N GLU A 398 -12.16 -18.69 -0.93
CA GLU A 398 -13.57 -18.45 -1.25
C GLU A 398 -14.28 -17.72 -0.10
N GLY A 399 -15.20 -16.81 -0.42
CA GLY A 399 -16.14 -16.28 0.57
C GLY A 399 -15.66 -15.03 1.32
N VAL A 400 -15.61 -15.11 2.66
CA VAL A 400 -15.42 -13.97 3.57
C VAL A 400 -13.96 -13.71 3.93
N ASP A 401 -13.06 -14.62 3.58
CA ASP A 401 -11.63 -14.54 3.92
C ASP A 401 -10.82 -13.75 2.88
N VAL A 402 -11.50 -13.18 1.88
CA VAL A 402 -10.89 -12.27 0.90
C VAL A 402 -10.68 -10.90 1.53
N VAL A 403 -9.45 -10.39 1.41
CA VAL A 403 -9.04 -9.05 1.86
C VAL A 403 -9.91 -7.97 1.21
N ASP A 404 -10.50 -7.09 2.03
CA ASP A 404 -11.27 -5.93 1.55
C ASP A 404 -10.34 -4.80 1.09
N ILE A 405 -9.26 -4.54 1.84
CA ILE A 405 -8.28 -3.48 1.54
C ILE A 405 -6.85 -4.01 1.68
N ASN A 406 -6.05 -3.92 0.61
CA ASN A 406 -4.63 -4.28 0.61
C ASN A 406 -3.76 -3.04 0.42
N LEU A 407 -2.83 -2.82 1.36
CA LEU A 407 -1.99 -1.65 1.51
C LEU A 407 -0.54 -2.00 1.20
N GLY A 408 -0.04 -1.54 0.06
CA GLY A 408 1.31 -1.74 -0.41
C GLY A 408 2.28 -0.72 0.17
N ALA A 409 3.06 -1.15 1.15
CA ALA A 409 4.06 -0.33 1.82
C ALA A 409 5.44 -0.42 1.14
N GLY A 410 6.26 0.63 1.29
CA GLY A 410 7.60 0.73 0.71
C GLY A 410 7.93 2.10 0.11
N LEU A 411 9.04 2.16 -0.65
CA LEU A 411 9.52 3.37 -1.33
C LEU A 411 8.77 3.63 -2.65
N ASN A 412 7.50 4.02 -2.53
CA ASN A 412 6.64 4.26 -3.69
C ASN A 412 6.61 5.76 -4.07
N PRO A 413 6.61 6.09 -5.37
CA PRO A 413 6.73 7.48 -5.81
C PRO A 413 5.45 8.31 -5.61
N TYR A 414 4.30 7.68 -5.48
CA TYR A 414 3.01 8.34 -5.33
C TYR A 414 1.96 7.31 -4.90
N ILE A 415 0.80 7.79 -4.47
CA ILE A 415 -0.34 6.92 -4.18
C ILE A 415 -1.01 6.43 -5.46
N THR A 416 -1.33 5.14 -5.50
CA THR A 416 -2.16 4.54 -6.55
C THR A 416 -3.15 3.58 -5.91
N GLY A 417 -4.44 3.76 -6.15
CA GLY A 417 -5.51 2.84 -5.82
C GLY A 417 -6.04 2.13 -7.07
N LEU A 418 -6.04 0.80 -7.04
CA LEU A 418 -6.68 -0.08 -8.02
C LEU A 418 -7.76 -0.93 -7.34
N PHE A 419 -8.64 -1.53 -8.15
CA PHE A 419 -9.73 -2.36 -7.64
C PHE A 419 -9.69 -3.77 -8.22
N VAL A 420 -10.10 -4.74 -7.40
CA VAL A 420 -10.22 -6.16 -7.75
C VAL A 420 -11.66 -6.57 -7.57
N THR A 421 -12.38 -6.74 -8.68
CA THR A 421 -13.74 -7.25 -8.65
C THR A 421 -13.71 -8.77 -8.64
N HIS A 422 -14.50 -9.39 -7.76
CA HIS A 422 -14.62 -10.84 -7.68
C HIS A 422 -16.00 -11.28 -7.20
N ARG A 423 -16.34 -12.54 -7.48
CA ARG A 423 -17.61 -13.16 -7.06
C ARG A 423 -17.43 -13.93 -5.77
N VAL A 424 -18.40 -13.82 -4.86
CA VAL A 424 -18.41 -14.57 -3.61
C VAL A 424 -18.95 -15.97 -3.88
N ARG A 425 -18.06 -16.97 -3.92
CA ARG A 425 -18.40 -18.37 -4.24
C ARG A 425 -18.94 -19.19 -3.05
N ALA A 426 -19.59 -18.56 -2.08
CA ALA A 426 -20.32 -19.34 -1.07
C ALA A 426 -21.53 -19.99 -1.75
N TYR A 427 -21.64 -21.32 -1.64
CA TYR A 427 -22.46 -22.31 -2.38
C TYR A 427 -23.97 -22.03 -2.65
N GLU A 428 -24.51 -20.84 -2.38
CA GLU A 428 -25.96 -20.58 -2.47
C GLU A 428 -26.38 -19.24 -3.10
N LYS A 429 -25.52 -18.51 -3.83
CA LYS A 429 -25.92 -17.19 -4.35
C LYS A 429 -25.80 -17.01 -5.86
N THR A 430 -26.78 -16.26 -6.38
CA THR A 430 -26.96 -15.89 -7.78
C THR A 430 -25.70 -15.22 -8.36
N LEU A 431 -25.64 -15.12 -9.69
CA LEU A 431 -24.56 -14.48 -10.46
C LEU A 431 -24.25 -13.01 -10.04
N ASP A 432 -25.01 -12.43 -9.11
CA ASP A 432 -24.97 -11.03 -8.67
C ASP A 432 -24.21 -10.76 -7.35
N ASP A 433 -23.59 -11.73 -6.67
CA ASP A 433 -22.84 -11.45 -5.42
C ASP A 433 -21.39 -11.05 -5.72
N ILE A 434 -21.24 -9.87 -6.32
CA ILE A 434 -19.96 -9.25 -6.67
C ILE A 434 -19.44 -8.38 -5.52
N ARG A 435 -18.16 -8.53 -5.18
CA ARG A 435 -17.40 -7.67 -4.26
C ARG A 435 -16.26 -6.96 -4.98
N MET A 436 -15.89 -5.80 -4.45
CA MET A 436 -14.75 -5.03 -4.91
C MET A 436 -13.76 -4.87 -3.76
N SER A 437 -12.56 -5.44 -3.92
CA SER A 437 -11.43 -5.24 -3.02
C SER A 437 -10.57 -4.07 -3.50
N HIS A 438 -9.97 -3.36 -2.56
CA HIS A 438 -9.17 -2.16 -2.80
C HIS A 438 -7.69 -2.48 -2.68
N VAL A 439 -6.88 -2.01 -3.61
CA VAL A 439 -5.43 -2.20 -3.62
C VAL A 439 -4.76 -0.84 -3.69
N TYR A 440 -4.18 -0.39 -2.59
CA TYR A 440 -3.51 0.90 -2.49
C TYR A 440 -2.00 0.74 -2.39
N GLN A 441 -1.26 1.20 -3.39
CA GLN A 441 0.16 1.54 -3.23
C GLN A 441 0.24 2.83 -2.39
N LEU A 442 0.86 2.76 -1.21
CA LEU A 442 0.95 3.89 -0.28
C LEU A 442 2.12 4.83 -0.66
N PRO A 443 1.94 6.16 -0.59
CA PRO A 443 3.04 7.11 -0.80
C PRO A 443 4.00 7.09 0.41
N THR A 444 5.21 7.58 0.25
CA THR A 444 6.11 7.84 1.40
C THR A 444 5.63 9.06 2.19
N CYS A 445 6.05 9.18 3.45
CA CYS A 445 5.77 10.34 4.32
C CYS A 445 7.05 11.16 4.54
N LEU A 446 7.50 11.83 3.48
CA LEU A 446 8.72 12.65 3.43
C LEU A 446 8.43 14.06 2.91
N ASP A 447 9.24 15.07 3.28
CA ASP A 447 9.15 16.38 2.64
C ASP A 447 9.60 16.30 1.17
N ALA A 448 8.64 16.23 0.26
CA ALA A 448 8.95 16.03 -1.15
C ALA A 448 9.71 17.21 -1.77
N SER A 449 9.57 18.42 -1.23
CA SER A 449 10.25 19.61 -1.73
C SER A 449 11.70 19.63 -1.27
N LEU A 450 11.94 19.43 0.01
CA LEU A 450 13.29 19.36 0.60
C LEU A 450 14.13 18.29 -0.09
N TYR A 451 13.60 17.07 -0.25
CA TYR A 451 14.37 15.99 -0.88
C TYR A 451 14.72 16.27 -2.34
N ARG A 452 13.81 16.89 -3.11
CA ARG A 452 14.11 17.29 -4.49
C ARG A 452 15.25 18.30 -4.56
N GLU A 453 15.32 19.25 -3.63
CA GLU A 453 16.43 20.21 -3.54
C GLU A 453 17.75 19.52 -3.22
N VAL A 454 17.74 18.59 -2.26
CA VAL A 454 18.91 17.76 -1.94
C VAL A 454 19.38 16.98 -3.15
N VAL A 455 18.49 16.28 -3.85
CA VAL A 455 18.83 15.51 -5.06
C VAL A 455 19.41 16.39 -6.17
N ARG A 456 18.88 17.61 -6.37
CA ARG A 456 19.41 18.55 -7.37
C ARG A 456 20.84 18.99 -7.07
N SER A 457 21.23 19.04 -5.80
CA SER A 457 22.60 19.37 -5.38
C SER A 457 23.58 18.20 -5.52
N MET A 458 23.10 16.98 -5.73
CA MET A 458 23.93 15.77 -5.84
C MET A 458 24.39 15.53 -7.28
N VAL A 459 25.70 15.31 -7.46
CA VAL A 459 26.32 15.09 -8.78
C VAL A 459 25.98 13.69 -9.37
N ARG A 460 25.55 12.73 -8.55
CA ARG A 460 25.18 11.37 -8.99
C ARG A 460 24.00 10.81 -8.16
N THR A 461 22.95 10.35 -8.84
CA THR A 461 21.87 9.53 -8.28
C THR A 461 22.35 8.09 -8.11
N LYS A 462 22.38 7.53 -6.90
CA LYS A 462 22.82 6.14 -6.67
C LYS A 462 21.92 5.33 -5.74
N ASP A 463 21.41 5.92 -4.66
CA ASP A 463 20.55 5.20 -3.72
C ASP A 463 19.06 5.33 -4.06
N ASP A 464 18.25 4.45 -3.49
CA ASP A 464 16.83 4.31 -3.81
C ASP A 464 15.99 5.53 -3.39
N ILE A 465 16.37 6.25 -2.33
CA ILE A 465 15.67 7.46 -1.86
C ILE A 465 15.93 8.62 -2.81
N THR A 466 17.19 8.83 -3.19
CA THR A 466 17.56 9.85 -4.18
C THR A 466 16.92 9.54 -5.55
N ARG A 467 16.85 8.25 -5.94
CA ARG A 467 16.14 7.83 -7.15
C ARG A 467 14.64 8.11 -7.05
N LEU A 468 14.01 7.88 -5.90
CA LEU A 468 12.60 8.17 -5.64
C LEU A 468 12.30 9.65 -5.84
N ALA A 469 13.06 10.52 -5.18
CA ALA A 469 12.90 11.98 -5.28
C ALA A 469 13.22 12.52 -6.68
N SER A 470 13.98 11.79 -7.50
CA SER A 470 14.25 12.15 -8.92
C SER A 470 13.09 11.84 -9.88
N VAL A 471 12.09 11.07 -9.44
CA VAL A 471 10.91 10.77 -10.26
C VAL A 471 10.09 12.04 -10.45
N SER A 472 9.77 12.39 -11.71
CA SER A 472 9.07 13.64 -12.05
C SER A 472 7.73 13.79 -11.32
N ASN A 473 7.01 12.68 -11.16
CA ASN A 473 5.67 12.63 -10.59
C ASN A 473 5.69 12.35 -9.08
N TYR A 474 6.87 12.40 -8.44
CA TYR A 474 7.03 12.08 -7.02
C TYR A 474 6.17 12.99 -6.13
N GLU A 475 5.23 12.36 -5.42
CA GLU A 475 4.37 12.98 -4.42
C GLU A 475 4.36 12.14 -3.15
N SER A 476 4.37 12.84 -2.02
CA SER A 476 4.47 12.27 -0.69
C SER A 476 3.26 12.71 0.13
N GLY A 477 2.95 11.99 1.21
CA GLY A 477 1.84 12.33 2.07
C GLY A 477 1.40 11.15 2.92
N VAL A 478 0.22 11.26 3.50
CA VAL A 478 -0.40 10.18 4.28
C VAL A 478 -1.83 9.94 3.85
N VAL A 479 -2.35 8.76 4.20
CA VAL A 479 -3.69 8.33 3.80
C VAL A 479 -4.54 8.16 5.05
N ILE A 480 -5.78 8.63 5.01
CA ILE A 480 -6.82 8.26 5.97
C ILE A 480 -7.86 7.42 5.24
N LEU A 481 -8.17 6.26 5.80
CA LEU A 481 -9.23 5.37 5.34
C LEU A 481 -10.39 5.46 6.32
N GLU A 482 -11.57 5.81 5.81
CA GLU A 482 -12.78 6.02 6.62
C GLU A 482 -13.96 5.24 6.04
N ARG A 483 -14.98 4.98 6.86
CA ARG A 483 -16.24 4.35 6.44
C ARG A 483 -17.45 4.93 7.17
N GLY A 484 -18.60 4.92 6.53
CA GLY A 484 -19.88 5.31 7.14
C GLY A 484 -20.49 4.21 8.01
N GLU A 485 -21.46 4.61 8.84
CA GLU A 485 -22.18 3.76 9.82
C GLU A 485 -23.05 2.70 9.14
N MET A 486 -23.82 3.15 8.17
CA MET A 486 -24.77 2.36 7.39
C MET A 486 -24.19 1.98 6.03
N SER A 487 -23.21 2.77 5.54
CA SER A 487 -22.61 2.61 4.23
C SER A 487 -21.33 1.76 4.27
N THR A 488 -21.28 0.69 3.46
CA THR A 488 -20.04 -0.07 3.23
C THR A 488 -19.07 0.68 2.32
N ILE A 489 -19.21 2.00 2.20
CA ILE A 489 -18.48 2.83 1.24
C ILE A 489 -17.14 3.21 1.85
N PRO A 490 -16.01 2.75 1.27
CA PRO A 490 -14.70 3.16 1.71
C PRO A 490 -14.38 4.57 1.21
N VAL A 491 -13.84 5.40 2.08
CA VAL A 491 -13.37 6.75 1.75
C VAL A 491 -11.87 6.79 1.83
N LEU A 492 -11.24 7.29 0.78
CA LEU A 492 -9.82 7.62 0.75
C LEU A 492 -9.67 9.13 0.91
N ARG A 493 -9.01 9.59 1.98
CA ARG A 493 -8.48 10.96 2.10
C ARG A 493 -6.97 10.92 1.99
N PHE A 494 -6.42 11.68 1.06
CA PHE A 494 -4.98 11.85 0.93
C PHE A 494 -4.57 13.25 1.42
N LEU A 495 -3.70 13.28 2.42
CA LEU A 495 -3.08 14.49 2.94
C LEU A 495 -1.71 14.65 2.24
N PRO A 496 -1.60 15.55 1.24
CA PRO A 496 -0.37 15.71 0.48
C PRO A 496 0.74 16.35 1.33
N SER A 497 1.99 16.14 0.93
CA SER A 497 3.15 16.76 1.56
C SER A 497 3.02 18.28 1.60
N ALA A 498 2.49 18.92 0.55
CA ALA A 498 2.26 20.37 0.51
C ALA A 498 1.32 20.89 1.61
N LEU A 499 0.32 20.09 2.03
CA LEU A 499 -0.54 20.43 3.17
C LEU A 499 0.23 20.27 4.47
N LEU A 500 0.87 19.11 4.65
CA LEU A 500 1.54 18.73 5.89
C LEU A 500 2.82 19.53 6.17
N THR A 501 3.33 20.29 5.19
CA THR A 501 4.43 21.25 5.39
C THR A 501 3.96 22.71 5.35
N ASN A 502 2.65 22.96 5.28
CA ASN A 502 2.09 24.31 5.27
C ASN A 502 2.12 24.94 6.67
N ARG A 503 3.12 25.79 6.92
CA ARG A 503 3.31 26.50 8.18
C ARG A 503 2.06 27.25 8.67
N ALA A 504 1.25 27.79 7.76
CA ALA A 504 0.04 28.53 8.14
C ALA A 504 -1.01 27.62 8.77
N VAL A 505 -1.14 26.38 8.31
CA VAL A 505 -2.08 25.40 8.86
C VAL A 505 -1.65 24.94 10.25
N PHE A 506 -0.34 24.72 10.44
CA PHE A 506 0.25 24.21 11.68
C PHE A 506 0.81 25.31 12.59
N GLU A 507 0.37 26.55 12.40
CA GLU A 507 0.85 27.68 13.19
C GLU A 507 0.48 27.54 14.68
N SER A 508 -0.76 27.10 14.94
CA SER A 508 -1.34 26.88 16.26
C SER A 508 -2.34 25.71 16.24
N ALA A 509 -2.65 25.15 17.42
CA ALA A 509 -3.65 24.09 17.55
C ALA A 509 -5.06 24.55 17.12
N GLU A 510 -5.40 25.83 17.33
CA GLU A 510 -6.68 26.41 16.92
C GLU A 510 -6.78 26.53 15.40
N THR A 511 -5.72 26.98 14.73
CA THR A 511 -5.66 27.08 13.26
C THR A 511 -5.77 25.70 12.63
N LEU A 512 -5.07 24.71 13.18
CA LEU A 512 -5.17 23.32 12.73
C LEU A 512 -6.59 22.78 12.92
N ALA A 513 -7.16 22.91 14.12
CA ALA A 513 -8.53 22.45 14.39
C ALA A 513 -9.55 23.13 13.47
N SER A 514 -9.38 24.43 13.20
CA SER A 514 -10.23 25.19 12.29
C SER A 514 -10.10 24.72 10.84
N THR A 515 -8.89 24.38 10.40
CA THR A 515 -8.63 23.81 9.07
C THR A 515 -9.25 22.41 8.93
N VAL A 516 -9.02 21.55 9.92
CA VAL A 516 -9.58 20.18 9.97
C VAL A 516 -11.11 20.20 10.00
N GLN A 517 -11.73 21.20 10.62
CA GLN A 517 -13.19 21.38 10.66
C GLN A 517 -13.75 22.21 9.50
N GLY A 518 -12.90 22.60 8.54
CA GLY A 518 -13.32 23.35 7.36
C GLY A 518 -13.75 24.79 7.67
N ARG A 519 -13.41 25.37 8.82
CA ARG A 519 -13.88 26.72 9.19
C ARG A 519 -13.34 27.79 8.25
N TYR A 520 -12.14 27.60 7.69
CA TYR A 520 -11.60 28.48 6.66
C TYR A 520 -12.14 28.11 5.27
N GLN A 521 -12.56 29.10 4.48
CA GLN A 521 -13.05 28.85 3.12
C GLN A 521 -12.05 28.06 2.27
N ARG A 522 -10.75 28.35 2.39
CA ARG A 522 -9.67 27.66 1.66
C ARG A 522 -9.55 26.17 2.01
N SER A 523 -9.94 25.78 3.21
CA SER A 523 -9.91 24.39 3.71
C SER A 523 -11.16 23.58 3.37
N ARG A 524 -12.21 24.24 2.86
CA ARG A 524 -13.43 23.56 2.41
C ARG A 524 -13.16 22.74 1.16
N ILE A 525 -13.93 21.67 0.97
CA ILE A 525 -13.79 20.73 -0.14
C ILE A 525 -14.88 20.96 -1.18
N MET A 526 -14.47 21.09 -2.44
CA MET A 526 -15.33 21.05 -3.62
C MET A 526 -15.54 19.60 -4.01
N TYR A 527 -16.74 19.05 -3.72
CA TYR A 527 -17.09 17.68 -4.09
C TYR A 527 -17.75 17.61 -5.46
N HIS A 528 -17.37 16.61 -6.25
CA HIS A 528 -17.88 16.37 -7.59
C HIS A 528 -18.24 14.89 -7.74
N TYR A 529 -19.25 14.62 -8.56
CA TYR A 529 -19.62 13.26 -8.94
C TYR A 529 -19.05 12.93 -10.31
N LYS A 530 -18.50 11.73 -10.42
CA LYS A 530 -18.00 11.17 -11.66
C LYS A 530 -18.73 9.88 -11.96
N GLU A 531 -19.40 9.88 -13.09
CA GLU A 531 -20.07 8.72 -13.65
C GLU A 531 -19.13 7.96 -14.59
N GLY A 532 -19.18 6.63 -14.52
CA GLY A 532 -18.49 5.74 -15.45
C GLY A 532 -19.26 5.47 -16.73
N CYS A 533 -18.70 4.63 -17.61
CA CYS A 533 -19.39 4.20 -18.82
C CYS A 533 -20.68 3.46 -18.44
N THR A 534 -21.83 4.03 -18.81
CA THR A 534 -23.14 3.53 -18.36
C THR A 534 -23.65 2.39 -19.22
N HIS A 535 -23.36 2.41 -20.53
CA HIS A 535 -23.77 1.41 -21.49
C HIS A 535 -25.29 1.10 -21.47
N TYR A 536 -26.13 2.12 -21.38
CA TYR A 536 -27.57 1.97 -21.52
C TYR A 536 -27.92 1.20 -22.79
N GLY A 537 -28.83 0.22 -22.68
CA GLY A 537 -29.22 -0.67 -23.76
C GLY A 537 -28.39 -1.97 -23.89
N ALA A 538 -27.33 -2.15 -23.10
CA ALA A 538 -26.59 -3.42 -23.04
C ALA A 538 -27.35 -4.50 -22.23
N GLN A 539 -27.29 -5.75 -22.68
CA GLN A 539 -27.89 -6.89 -21.95
C GLN A 539 -27.24 -7.17 -20.59
N TYR A 540 -25.96 -6.81 -20.47
CA TYR A 540 -25.16 -7.02 -19.27
C TYR A 540 -25.08 -5.77 -18.39
N ILE A 541 -25.92 -4.76 -18.60
CA ILE A 541 -25.92 -3.55 -17.76
C ILE A 541 -26.12 -3.89 -16.27
N ALA A 542 -25.38 -3.22 -15.40
CA ALA A 542 -25.46 -3.39 -13.97
C ALA A 542 -26.85 -2.94 -13.45
N ARG A 543 -27.57 -3.88 -12.85
CA ARG A 543 -28.96 -3.73 -12.45
C ARG A 543 -29.21 -4.22 -11.02
N TYR A 544 -30.23 -3.65 -10.37
CA TYR A 544 -30.60 -3.92 -8.99
C TYR A 544 -32.11 -4.12 -8.86
N ARG A 545 -32.50 -5.15 -8.11
CA ARG A 545 -33.89 -5.31 -7.65
C ARG A 545 -34.18 -4.29 -6.55
N SER A 546 -35.22 -3.47 -6.74
CA SER A 546 -35.70 -2.46 -5.79
C SER A 546 -37.18 -2.68 -5.47
N PRO A 547 -37.52 -3.75 -4.72
CA PRO A 547 -38.92 -4.15 -4.49
C PRO A 547 -39.72 -3.16 -3.64
N LYS A 548 -39.04 -2.24 -2.93
CA LYS A 548 -39.64 -1.21 -2.08
C LYS A 548 -39.74 0.16 -2.77
N ASP A 549 -39.46 0.26 -4.07
CA ASP A 549 -39.54 1.54 -4.79
C ASP A 549 -40.98 2.09 -4.82
N ALA A 550 -41.16 3.32 -4.35
CA ALA A 550 -42.47 3.96 -4.24
C ALA A 550 -43.11 4.27 -5.61
N ASP A 551 -42.30 4.44 -6.65
CA ASP A 551 -42.75 4.72 -8.02
C ASP A 551 -42.98 3.44 -8.83
N GLY A 552 -42.89 2.27 -8.20
CA GLY A 552 -43.10 0.96 -8.82
C GLY A 552 -41.92 0.48 -9.69
N ARG A 553 -40.74 1.12 -9.61
CA ARG A 553 -39.54 0.75 -10.36
C ARG A 553 -38.84 -0.43 -9.71
N VAL A 554 -39.28 -1.63 -10.07
CA VAL A 554 -38.78 -2.90 -9.50
C VAL A 554 -37.35 -3.24 -9.91
N ILE A 555 -36.85 -2.69 -11.02
CA ILE A 555 -35.46 -2.81 -11.49
C ILE A 555 -34.88 -1.41 -11.71
N LYS A 556 -33.69 -1.15 -11.19
CA LYS A 556 -32.94 0.10 -11.35
C LYS A 556 -31.52 -0.17 -11.84
N TYR A 557 -30.97 0.73 -12.63
CA TYR A 557 -29.57 0.69 -13.06
C TYR A 557 -28.64 1.36 -12.04
N HIS A 558 -27.34 1.08 -12.13
CA HIS A 558 -26.34 1.62 -11.19
C HIS A 558 -26.38 3.14 -11.05
N TYR A 559 -26.29 3.89 -12.15
CA TYR A 559 -26.40 5.34 -12.09
C TYR A 559 -27.69 5.84 -11.45
N GLN A 560 -28.84 5.18 -11.69
CA GLN A 560 -30.12 5.59 -11.13
C GLN A 560 -30.11 5.51 -9.61
N VAL A 561 -29.60 4.40 -9.07
CA VAL A 561 -29.50 4.21 -7.61
C VAL A 561 -28.48 5.19 -7.01
N CYS A 562 -27.36 5.45 -7.69
CA CYS A 562 -26.41 6.47 -7.27
C CYS A 562 -27.05 7.87 -7.21
N LEU A 563 -27.76 8.28 -8.26
CA LEU A 563 -28.45 9.58 -8.31
C LEU A 563 -29.54 9.67 -7.23
N GLU A 564 -30.31 8.61 -7.02
CA GLU A 564 -31.29 8.54 -5.94
C GLU A 564 -30.65 8.70 -4.56
N MET A 565 -29.54 8.01 -4.32
CA MET A 565 -28.77 8.09 -3.09
C MET A 565 -28.23 9.51 -2.85
N LEU A 566 -27.70 10.16 -3.89
CA LEU A 566 -27.22 11.55 -3.83
C LEU A 566 -28.38 12.53 -3.57
N ARG A 567 -29.52 12.34 -4.22
CA ARG A 567 -30.75 13.13 -4.06
C ARG A 567 -31.26 13.06 -2.62
N ASN A 568 -31.51 11.85 -2.15
CA ASN A 568 -32.10 11.60 -0.83
C ASN A 568 -31.17 12.08 0.31
N SER A 569 -29.86 12.06 0.08
CA SER A 569 -28.86 12.53 1.05
C SER A 569 -28.55 14.03 0.92
N LYS A 570 -29.13 14.73 -0.07
CA LYS A 570 -28.81 16.12 -0.41
C LYS A 570 -27.30 16.36 -0.52
N ALA A 571 -26.61 15.47 -1.23
CA ALA A 571 -25.16 15.49 -1.32
C ALA A 571 -24.65 16.87 -1.80
N PRO A 572 -23.63 17.47 -1.15
CA PRO A 572 -23.15 18.83 -1.41
C PRO A 572 -22.22 18.88 -2.64
N LEU A 573 -22.71 18.39 -3.77
CA LEU A 573 -21.95 18.31 -5.02
C LEU A 573 -21.97 19.64 -5.78
N LEU A 574 -20.84 19.99 -6.40
CA LEU A 574 -20.62 21.21 -7.19
C LEU A 574 -20.34 20.93 -8.67
N GLY A 575 -20.35 19.66 -9.09
CA GLY A 575 -20.29 19.30 -10.49
C GLY A 575 -20.44 17.81 -10.74
N LEU A 576 -20.64 17.49 -12.02
CA LEU A 576 -20.83 16.14 -12.53
C LEU A 576 -20.01 15.96 -13.82
N ALA A 577 -19.29 14.86 -13.92
CA ALA A 577 -18.63 14.46 -15.16
C ALA A 577 -19.03 13.03 -15.55
N ASN A 578 -19.43 12.85 -16.80
CA ASN A 578 -19.59 11.57 -17.46
C ASN A 578 -18.63 11.55 -18.65
N ASP A 579 -17.79 10.52 -18.78
CA ASP A 579 -16.72 10.53 -19.77
C ASP A 579 -17.14 10.08 -21.18
N GLY A 580 -18.34 9.50 -21.31
CA GLY A 580 -18.81 8.88 -22.54
C GLY A 580 -19.17 7.41 -22.39
N ASP A 581 -19.60 6.79 -23.49
CA ASP A 581 -20.22 5.46 -23.52
C ASP A 581 -21.40 5.36 -22.53
N THR A 582 -22.20 6.43 -22.50
CA THR A 582 -23.51 6.47 -21.85
C THR A 582 -24.45 5.45 -22.50
N GLN A 583 -24.43 5.37 -23.83
CA GLN A 583 -25.15 4.36 -24.63
C GLN A 583 -24.18 3.26 -25.12
N HIS A 584 -24.71 2.06 -25.31
CA HIS A 584 -23.91 0.93 -25.78
C HIS A 584 -23.67 0.95 -27.32
N TRP A 585 -24.53 1.63 -28.09
CA TRP A 585 -24.53 1.75 -29.57
C TRP A 585 -24.87 0.44 -30.31
N PHE A 586 -24.74 0.41 -31.67
CA PHE A 586 -25.10 -0.80 -32.42
C PHE A 586 -24.24 -1.95 -31.95
N ASN A 587 -24.99 -2.91 -31.48
CA ASN A 587 -24.56 -3.93 -30.59
C ASN A 587 -24.20 -5.14 -31.46
N TYR A 588 -23.05 -5.08 -32.16
CA TYR A 588 -22.53 -6.24 -32.92
C TYR A 588 -22.50 -7.50 -32.05
N ALA A 589 -22.39 -7.30 -30.72
CA ALA A 589 -22.50 -8.29 -29.67
C ALA A 589 -23.95 -8.77 -29.44
N VAL A 590 -24.94 -7.94 -29.09
CA VAL A 590 -26.28 -8.41 -28.64
C VAL A 590 -27.06 -9.31 -29.61
N HIS A 591 -26.87 -9.20 -30.93
CA HIS A 591 -27.49 -10.16 -31.85
C HIS A 591 -26.74 -11.52 -31.87
N ARG A 592 -25.48 -11.58 -31.46
CA ARG A 592 -24.59 -12.76 -31.53
C ARG A 592 -24.18 -13.33 -30.18
N GLU A 593 -24.28 -12.53 -29.12
CA GLU A 593 -23.91 -12.79 -27.74
C GLU A 593 -25.21 -12.98 -26.96
N GLY A 594 -25.85 -14.13 -27.14
CA GLY A 594 -27.02 -14.48 -26.33
C GLY A 594 -26.67 -14.42 -24.85
N ASN A 595 -27.58 -13.89 -24.03
CA ASN A 595 -27.51 -14.05 -22.59
C ASN A 595 -28.23 -15.33 -22.21
N ASP A 596 -27.55 -16.26 -21.54
CA ASP A 596 -28.10 -17.57 -21.16
C ASP A 596 -29.35 -17.46 -20.25
N GLU A 597 -29.57 -16.30 -19.60
CA GLU A 597 -30.75 -16.04 -18.76
C GLU A 597 -31.95 -15.47 -19.54
N TYR A 598 -31.73 -15.00 -20.78
CA TYR A 598 -32.78 -14.44 -21.63
C TYR A 598 -33.75 -15.55 -22.04
N LYS A 599 -35.05 -15.28 -21.87
CA LYS A 599 -36.13 -16.18 -22.28
C LYS A 599 -36.70 -15.72 -23.60
N SER A 600 -36.82 -16.66 -24.54
CA SER A 600 -37.65 -16.49 -25.74
C SER A 600 -39.11 -16.18 -25.36
N PRO A 601 -39.93 -15.64 -26.28
CA PRO A 601 -41.32 -15.32 -25.98
C PRO A 601 -42.11 -16.49 -25.38
N GLU A 602 -41.91 -17.70 -25.89
CA GLU A 602 -42.57 -18.93 -25.43
C GLU A 602 -42.08 -19.32 -24.02
N GLU A 603 -40.77 -19.32 -23.79
CA GLU A 603 -40.20 -19.61 -22.46
C GLU A 603 -40.62 -18.56 -21.41
N LEU A 604 -40.74 -17.30 -21.81
CA LEU A 604 -41.22 -16.22 -20.94
C LEU A 604 -42.70 -16.42 -20.61
N LEU A 605 -43.51 -16.79 -21.59
CA LEU A 605 -44.93 -17.08 -21.41
C LEU A 605 -45.12 -18.25 -20.43
N ASP A 606 -44.37 -19.33 -20.60
CA ASP A 606 -44.39 -20.47 -19.68
C ASP A 606 -44.02 -20.05 -18.26
N ALA A 607 -42.96 -19.24 -18.10
CA ALA A 607 -42.55 -18.72 -16.80
C ALA A 607 -43.61 -17.79 -16.17
N ILE A 608 -44.29 -16.97 -16.97
CA ILE A 608 -45.42 -16.13 -16.52
C ILE A 608 -46.57 -17.01 -16.02
N GLN A 609 -46.98 -18.01 -16.81
CA GLN A 609 -48.07 -18.92 -16.44
C GLN A 609 -47.77 -19.69 -15.15
N GLN A 610 -46.52 -20.13 -14.96
CA GLN A 610 -46.09 -20.78 -13.72
C GLN A 610 -46.25 -19.87 -12.49
N VAL A 611 -45.92 -18.57 -12.60
CA VAL A 611 -46.11 -17.61 -11.51
C VAL A 611 -47.60 -17.34 -11.28
N GLU A 612 -48.40 -17.18 -12.33
CA GLU A 612 -49.83 -16.93 -12.25
C GLU A 612 -50.59 -18.09 -11.60
N GLN A 613 -50.28 -19.33 -11.96
CA GLN A 613 -50.94 -20.53 -11.45
C GLN A 613 -50.44 -20.96 -10.07
N SER A 614 -49.35 -20.38 -9.57
CA SER A 614 -48.80 -20.72 -8.26
C SER A 614 -49.78 -20.33 -7.14
N THR A 615 -50.15 -21.33 -6.33
CA THR A 615 -50.94 -21.14 -5.10
C THR A 615 -50.06 -20.82 -3.88
N LYS A 616 -48.73 -20.86 -4.04
CA LYS A 616 -47.77 -20.63 -2.95
C LYS A 616 -47.64 -19.16 -2.52
N PHE A 617 -48.04 -18.24 -3.39
CA PHE A 617 -47.84 -16.80 -3.21
C PHE A 617 -49.19 -16.06 -3.22
N SER A 618 -49.29 -15.00 -2.43
CA SER A 618 -50.44 -14.10 -2.48
C SER A 618 -50.56 -13.43 -3.86
N LYS A 619 -51.74 -12.88 -4.18
CA LYS A 619 -51.94 -12.13 -5.43
C LYS A 619 -50.92 -11.00 -5.61
N LYS A 620 -50.65 -10.25 -4.54
CA LYS A 620 -49.70 -9.13 -4.54
C LYS A 620 -48.26 -9.58 -4.78
N GLU A 621 -47.86 -10.71 -4.21
CA GLU A 621 -46.53 -11.29 -4.43
C GLU A 621 -46.37 -11.80 -5.87
N ARG A 622 -47.39 -12.45 -6.43
CA ARG A 622 -47.40 -12.88 -7.84
C ARG A 622 -47.25 -11.69 -8.79
N GLU A 623 -48.02 -10.63 -8.58
CA GLU A 623 -47.93 -9.39 -9.39
C GLU A 623 -46.52 -8.79 -9.33
N ALA A 624 -45.89 -8.74 -8.16
CA ALA A 624 -44.52 -8.25 -8.01
C ALA A 624 -43.50 -9.14 -8.74
N MET A 625 -43.64 -10.46 -8.64
CA MET A 625 -42.78 -11.43 -9.34
C MET A 625 -42.91 -11.31 -10.86
N LEU A 626 -44.13 -11.18 -11.38
CA LEU A 626 -44.37 -11.00 -12.82
C LEU A 626 -43.73 -9.72 -13.35
N ARG A 627 -43.85 -8.61 -12.61
CA ARG A 627 -43.20 -7.34 -12.98
C ARG A 627 -41.68 -7.49 -13.03
N VAL A 628 -41.08 -8.11 -12.02
CA VAL A 628 -39.63 -8.37 -12.00
C VAL A 628 -39.22 -9.24 -13.17
N LEU A 629 -39.93 -10.35 -13.42
CA LEU A 629 -39.64 -11.28 -14.50
C LEU A 629 -39.65 -10.61 -15.88
N VAL A 630 -40.71 -9.86 -16.19
CA VAL A 630 -40.87 -9.18 -17.48
C VAL A 630 -39.83 -8.08 -17.66
N MET A 631 -39.59 -7.26 -16.62
CA MET A 631 -38.61 -6.18 -16.68
C MET A 631 -37.18 -6.71 -16.81
N GLU A 632 -36.82 -7.76 -16.06
CA GLU A 632 -35.51 -8.42 -16.20
C GLU A 632 -35.33 -9.01 -17.59
N ASN A 633 -36.34 -9.71 -18.13
CA ASN A 633 -36.25 -10.28 -19.49
C ASN A 633 -36.10 -9.19 -20.55
N SER A 634 -36.78 -8.04 -20.38
CA SER A 634 -36.63 -6.89 -21.29
C SER A 634 -35.22 -6.31 -21.26
N VAL A 635 -34.61 -6.16 -20.08
CA VAL A 635 -33.21 -5.72 -19.95
C VAL A 635 -32.26 -6.71 -20.61
N LEU A 636 -32.48 -8.01 -20.38
CA LEU A 636 -31.69 -9.11 -20.96
C LEU A 636 -31.84 -9.23 -22.49
N GLY A 637 -32.90 -8.68 -23.08
CA GLY A 637 -33.05 -8.55 -24.53
C GLY A 637 -32.16 -7.45 -25.12
N GLY A 638 -31.88 -6.40 -24.33
CA GLY A 638 -31.13 -5.22 -24.77
C GLY A 638 -31.95 -4.29 -25.68
N VAL A 639 -31.37 -3.13 -26.01
CA VAL A 639 -32.00 -2.14 -26.91
C VAL A 639 -31.15 -2.03 -28.17
N LEU A 640 -31.74 -2.36 -29.33
CA LEU A 640 -30.98 -2.48 -30.59
C LEU A 640 -30.69 -1.12 -31.24
N GLN A 641 -31.68 -0.23 -31.30
CA GLN A 641 -31.55 1.05 -32.00
C GLN A 641 -30.87 2.09 -31.10
N PRO A 642 -29.80 2.76 -31.56
CA PRO A 642 -29.14 3.77 -30.75
C PRO A 642 -30.02 4.96 -30.36
N GLN A 643 -30.97 5.37 -31.21
CA GLN A 643 -31.91 6.45 -30.87
C GLN A 643 -32.75 6.07 -29.65
N ASP A 644 -33.31 4.86 -29.63
CA ASP A 644 -34.07 4.33 -28.50
C ASP A 644 -33.22 4.21 -27.22
N GLN A 645 -31.91 3.95 -27.36
CA GLN A 645 -30.99 3.96 -26.22
C GLN A 645 -30.81 5.37 -25.63
N ILE A 646 -30.71 6.41 -26.46
CA ILE A 646 -30.56 7.80 -26.01
C ILE A 646 -31.85 8.27 -25.31
N ASP A 647 -32.99 8.08 -25.98
CA ASP A 647 -34.29 8.50 -25.47
C ASP A 647 -34.63 7.73 -24.19
N GLY A 648 -34.41 6.40 -24.19
CA GLY A 648 -34.59 5.55 -23.02
C GLY A 648 -33.70 5.95 -21.85
N TYR A 649 -32.42 6.28 -22.10
CA TYR A 649 -31.52 6.76 -21.05
C TYR A 649 -32.03 8.07 -20.43
N VAL A 650 -32.41 9.06 -21.23
CA VAL A 650 -32.88 10.36 -20.73
C VAL A 650 -34.22 10.22 -20.01
N ASP A 651 -35.13 9.39 -20.53
CA ASP A 651 -36.39 9.07 -19.87
C ASP A 651 -36.18 8.45 -18.50
N SER A 652 -35.19 7.57 -18.39
CA SER A 652 -34.82 6.94 -17.12
C SER A 652 -34.23 7.93 -16.09
N LEU A 653 -33.75 9.09 -16.54
CA LEU A 653 -33.22 10.18 -15.70
C LEU A 653 -34.30 11.16 -15.22
N LYS A 654 -35.48 11.19 -15.84
CA LYS A 654 -36.58 12.10 -15.47
C LYS A 654 -36.87 12.17 -13.96
N PRO A 655 -36.87 11.03 -13.21
CA PRO A 655 -37.09 11.06 -11.76
C PRO A 655 -35.98 11.73 -10.93
N TYR A 656 -34.84 12.06 -11.55
CA TYR A 656 -33.62 12.54 -10.88
C TYR A 656 -33.14 13.89 -11.43
N LEU A 657 -33.94 14.58 -12.24
CA LEU A 657 -33.59 15.88 -12.84
C LEU A 657 -33.29 16.96 -11.78
N ASP A 658 -33.89 16.83 -10.60
CA ASP A 658 -33.63 17.70 -9.46
C ASP A 658 -32.18 17.62 -8.97
N VAL A 659 -31.50 16.47 -9.08
CA VAL A 659 -30.07 16.34 -8.77
C VAL A 659 -29.23 17.27 -9.63
N PHE A 660 -29.48 17.29 -10.94
CA PHE A 660 -28.76 18.16 -11.88
C PHE A 660 -29.04 19.64 -11.60
N ARG A 661 -30.33 19.98 -11.39
CA ARG A 661 -30.75 21.33 -10.99
C ARG A 661 -30.03 21.78 -9.73
N ASP A 662 -30.04 20.96 -8.68
CA ASP A 662 -29.50 21.31 -7.37
C ASP A 662 -27.98 21.46 -7.40
N ILE A 663 -27.27 20.66 -8.20
CA ILE A 663 -25.82 20.84 -8.44
C ILE A 663 -25.58 22.21 -9.06
N ILE A 664 -26.26 22.55 -10.16
CA ILE A 664 -26.05 23.82 -10.87
C ILE A 664 -26.35 25.03 -9.97
N LEU A 665 -27.50 25.00 -9.27
CA LEU A 665 -27.89 26.07 -8.35
C LEU A 665 -26.90 26.22 -7.19
N ARG A 666 -26.42 25.11 -6.63
CA ARG A 666 -25.41 25.13 -5.58
C ARG A 666 -24.08 25.68 -6.10
N SER A 667 -23.63 25.28 -7.28
CA SER A 667 -22.42 25.79 -7.91
C SER A 667 -22.49 27.29 -8.13
N LEU A 668 -23.64 27.80 -8.60
CA LEU A 668 -23.87 29.24 -8.72
C LEU A 668 -23.81 29.94 -7.35
N LYS A 669 -24.51 29.40 -6.33
CA LYS A 669 -24.55 29.99 -4.98
C LYS A 669 -23.16 30.00 -4.31
N CYS A 670 -22.35 28.97 -4.53
CA CYS A 670 -20.98 28.88 -4.03
C CYS A 670 -19.96 29.70 -4.84
N GLY A 671 -20.36 30.31 -5.97
CA GLY A 671 -19.48 31.08 -6.82
C GLY A 671 -18.48 30.24 -7.62
N VAL A 672 -18.86 29.02 -8.03
CA VAL A 672 -18.04 28.18 -8.92
C VAL A 672 -17.85 28.90 -10.24
N ALA A 673 -16.59 28.99 -10.69
CA ALA A 673 -16.21 29.56 -11.97
C ALA A 673 -15.52 28.50 -12.82
N VAL A 674 -15.89 28.41 -14.10
CA VAL A 674 -15.33 27.48 -15.09
C VAL A 674 -14.88 28.24 -16.34
N ASP A 675 -13.79 27.82 -16.97
CA ASP A 675 -13.28 28.36 -18.24
C ASP A 675 -12.87 27.23 -19.20
N GLY A 676 -12.81 27.51 -20.49
CA GLY A 676 -12.44 26.57 -21.54
C GLY A 676 -13.60 25.73 -22.06
N ARG A 677 -13.34 24.47 -22.40
CA ARG A 677 -14.34 23.48 -22.85
C ARG A 677 -14.83 22.65 -21.66
N LEU A 678 -15.26 23.34 -20.61
CA LEU A 678 -15.67 22.75 -19.34
C LEU A 678 -16.97 23.42 -18.86
N GLY A 679 -17.85 22.64 -18.25
CA GLY A 679 -19.05 23.10 -17.56
C GLY A 679 -19.18 22.44 -16.20
N VAL A 680 -20.14 22.91 -15.40
CA VAL A 680 -20.47 22.29 -14.10
C VAL A 680 -20.92 20.86 -14.28
N ILE A 681 -21.68 20.59 -15.34
CA ILE A 681 -22.02 19.24 -15.80
C ILE A 681 -21.37 19.04 -17.17
N THR A 682 -20.58 17.99 -17.30
CA THR A 682 -19.83 17.67 -18.51
C THR A 682 -20.16 16.26 -18.97
N TYR A 683 -20.64 16.12 -20.21
CA TYR A 683 -20.89 14.83 -20.87
C TYR A 683 -19.90 14.61 -22.03
N GLY A 684 -19.02 13.64 -21.88
CA GLY A 684 -18.10 13.20 -22.91
C GLY A 684 -18.79 12.33 -23.97
N GLN A 685 -18.10 12.19 -25.10
CA GLN A 685 -18.44 11.24 -26.16
C GLN A 685 -17.65 9.94 -25.97
N GLY A 686 -18.36 8.82 -26.03
CA GLY A 686 -17.76 7.49 -25.98
C GLY A 686 -17.07 7.08 -27.28
N ASN A 687 -16.36 5.95 -27.24
CA ASN A 687 -15.74 5.38 -28.44
C ASN A 687 -16.58 4.27 -29.09
N HIS A 688 -17.61 3.75 -28.42
CA HIS A 688 -18.41 2.63 -28.91
C HIS A 688 -18.98 2.94 -30.29
N ASN A 689 -19.56 4.14 -30.47
CA ASN A 689 -20.06 4.58 -31.76
C ASN A 689 -18.99 4.56 -32.88
N SER A 690 -17.79 5.06 -32.59
CA SER A 690 -16.68 5.06 -33.55
C SER A 690 -16.21 3.65 -33.91
N ASN A 691 -16.31 2.71 -32.97
CA ASN A 691 -15.93 1.32 -33.16
C ASN A 691 -16.99 0.52 -33.90
N THR A 692 -18.26 0.86 -33.69
CA THR A 692 -19.41 0.31 -34.38
C THR A 692 -19.38 0.68 -35.87
N TRP A 693 -19.13 1.94 -36.20
CA TRP A 693 -19.27 2.43 -37.56
C TRP A 693 -17.94 2.66 -38.29
N LYS A 694 -16.88 1.89 -37.96
CA LYS A 694 -15.50 2.08 -38.47
C LYS A 694 -15.36 2.27 -39.98
N LYS A 695 -16.31 1.77 -40.78
CA LYS A 695 -16.31 1.82 -42.25
C LYS A 695 -17.41 2.69 -42.86
N SER A 696 -18.20 3.40 -42.06
CA SER A 696 -19.30 4.25 -42.55
C SER A 696 -18.96 5.73 -42.41
N ASP A 697 -19.54 6.55 -43.29
CA ASP A 697 -19.47 8.02 -43.19
C ASP A 697 -20.41 8.57 -42.11
N VAL A 698 -21.22 7.73 -41.48
CA VAL A 698 -22.17 8.13 -40.43
C VAL A 698 -21.42 8.38 -39.13
N ARG A 699 -21.36 9.65 -38.71
CA ARG A 699 -20.78 10.07 -37.42
C ARG A 699 -21.88 10.59 -36.50
N PHE A 700 -22.07 9.90 -35.38
CA PHE A 700 -22.92 10.39 -34.29
C PHE A 700 -22.05 10.94 -33.14
N ASP A 701 -22.50 12.05 -32.55
CA ASP A 701 -21.87 12.62 -31.36
C ASP A 701 -22.77 12.32 -30.17
N GLU A 702 -22.50 11.19 -29.53
CA GLU A 702 -23.24 10.69 -28.37
C GLU A 702 -23.43 11.74 -27.27
N GLY A 703 -22.34 12.44 -26.94
CA GLY A 703 -22.32 13.45 -25.89
C GLY A 703 -23.26 14.61 -26.23
N ARG A 704 -23.23 15.11 -27.47
CA ARG A 704 -24.13 16.20 -27.90
C ARG A 704 -25.60 15.80 -27.89
N TRP A 705 -25.94 14.60 -28.32
CA TRP A 705 -27.32 14.13 -28.33
C TRP A 705 -27.84 13.92 -26.92
N THR A 706 -27.07 13.22 -26.06
CA THR A 706 -27.39 13.05 -24.64
C THR A 706 -27.59 14.40 -23.95
N ARG A 707 -26.69 15.37 -24.18
CA ARG A 707 -26.86 16.74 -23.68
C ARG A 707 -28.13 17.40 -24.17
N THR A 708 -28.45 17.28 -25.46
CA THR A 708 -29.62 17.95 -26.05
C THR A 708 -30.91 17.41 -25.45
N SER A 709 -31.04 16.09 -25.35
CA SER A 709 -32.21 15.44 -24.76
C SER A 709 -32.32 15.71 -23.25
N LEU A 710 -31.20 15.70 -22.51
CA LEU A 710 -31.19 16.06 -21.08
C LEU A 710 -31.59 17.53 -20.87
N LEU A 711 -31.07 18.46 -21.69
CA LEU A 711 -31.46 19.86 -21.63
C LEU A 711 -32.96 20.04 -21.90
N LEU A 712 -33.50 19.35 -22.90
CA LEU A 712 -34.94 19.39 -23.17
C LEU A 712 -35.74 18.92 -21.96
N ALA A 713 -35.37 17.80 -21.35
CA ALA A 713 -36.04 17.28 -20.16
C ALA A 713 -35.96 18.26 -18.97
N LEU A 714 -34.80 18.87 -18.74
CA LEU A 714 -34.61 19.87 -17.68
C LEU A 714 -35.39 21.16 -17.92
N VAL A 715 -35.40 21.68 -19.15
CA VAL A 715 -36.14 22.91 -19.51
C VAL A 715 -37.64 22.69 -19.42
N LEU A 716 -38.14 21.50 -19.77
CA LEU A 716 -39.56 21.18 -19.60
C LEU A 716 -39.94 21.07 -18.12
N ALA A 717 -39.05 20.55 -17.27
CA ALA A 717 -39.29 20.42 -15.83
C ALA A 717 -39.13 21.76 -15.07
N TYR A 718 -38.19 22.61 -15.48
CA TYR A 718 -37.82 23.88 -14.83
C TYR A 718 -37.58 24.99 -15.87
N PRO A 719 -38.63 25.49 -16.54
CA PRO A 719 -38.49 26.44 -17.65
C PRO A 719 -37.82 27.76 -17.25
N GLU A 720 -37.96 28.19 -16.00
CA GLU A 720 -37.37 29.40 -15.44
C GLU A 720 -35.82 29.34 -15.37
N LEU A 721 -35.24 28.13 -15.40
CA LEU A 721 -33.80 27.90 -15.34
C LEU A 721 -33.16 27.59 -16.70
N ALA A 722 -33.91 27.71 -17.80
CA ALA A 722 -33.47 27.25 -19.12
C ALA A 722 -32.15 27.87 -19.61
N ALA A 723 -31.97 29.18 -19.41
CA ALA A 723 -30.74 29.87 -19.79
C ALA A 723 -29.53 29.36 -18.98
N LEU A 724 -29.73 29.16 -17.68
CA LEU A 724 -28.72 28.66 -16.75
C LEU A 724 -28.29 27.23 -17.12
N PHE A 725 -29.24 26.34 -17.41
CA PHE A 725 -28.92 24.97 -17.83
C PHE A 725 -28.11 24.92 -19.12
N LYS A 726 -28.45 25.77 -20.09
CA LYS A 726 -27.75 25.82 -21.38
C LYS A 726 -26.27 26.21 -21.22
N GLU A 727 -25.97 27.09 -20.26
CA GLU A 727 -24.60 27.52 -19.92
C GLU A 727 -23.85 26.46 -19.10
N ALA A 728 -24.51 25.89 -18.09
CA ALA A 728 -23.86 25.00 -17.12
C ALA A 728 -23.57 23.59 -17.64
N ILE A 729 -24.32 23.10 -18.64
CA ILE A 729 -24.19 21.75 -19.19
C ILE A 729 -23.47 21.81 -20.53
N VAL A 730 -22.34 21.10 -20.65
CA VAL A 730 -21.53 21.03 -21.87
C VAL A 730 -21.30 19.58 -22.33
N ALA A 731 -21.05 19.42 -23.63
CA ALA A 731 -20.66 18.14 -24.20
C ALA A 731 -19.46 18.32 -25.16
N PRO A 732 -18.24 18.44 -24.61
CA PRO A 732 -17.06 18.78 -25.38
C PRO A 732 -16.45 17.53 -26.04
N GLY A 733 -15.95 17.70 -27.26
CA GLY A 733 -15.36 16.61 -28.04
C GLY A 733 -14.12 17.03 -28.82
N PHE A 734 -13.22 16.08 -29.04
CA PHE A 734 -12.03 16.20 -29.88
C PHE A 734 -11.78 14.90 -30.63
N GLY A 735 -11.65 14.96 -31.95
CA GLY A 735 -11.31 13.78 -32.77
C GLY A 735 -12.32 12.62 -32.71
N GLY A 736 -13.57 12.88 -32.31
CA GLY A 736 -14.60 11.84 -32.14
C GLY A 736 -14.62 11.16 -30.76
N LEU A 737 -13.83 11.66 -29.80
CA LEU A 737 -13.86 11.26 -28.40
C LEU A 737 -14.25 12.45 -27.52
N GLY A 738 -14.84 12.14 -26.37
CA GLY A 738 -15.12 13.10 -25.31
C GLY A 738 -13.83 13.67 -24.75
N GLU A 739 -13.67 14.98 -24.84
CA GLU A 739 -12.50 15.67 -24.32
C GLU A 739 -12.89 17.03 -23.74
N ALA A 740 -12.73 17.18 -22.43
CA ALA A 740 -12.96 18.46 -21.73
C ALA A 740 -11.64 19.00 -21.20
N ARG A 741 -11.41 20.30 -21.40
CA ARG A 741 -10.19 20.99 -21.00
C ARG A 741 -10.53 22.37 -20.47
N GLY A 742 -10.01 22.75 -19.31
CA GLY A 742 -10.38 24.03 -18.73
C GLY A 742 -9.77 24.33 -17.37
N LEU A 743 -10.29 25.40 -16.77
CA LEU A 743 -10.02 25.77 -15.39
C LEU A 743 -11.30 25.69 -14.58
N PHE A 744 -11.20 25.31 -13.31
CA PHE A 744 -12.31 25.45 -12.37
C PHE A 744 -11.81 25.87 -10.98
N GLY A 745 -12.65 26.58 -10.24
CA GLY A 745 -12.34 27.08 -8.89
C GLY A 745 -13.48 27.93 -8.33
N ILE A 746 -13.24 28.60 -7.21
CA ILE A 746 -14.22 29.49 -6.57
C ILE A 746 -13.85 30.95 -6.84
N SER A 747 -14.78 31.68 -7.46
CA SER A 747 -14.68 33.12 -7.68
C SER A 747 -16.08 33.76 -7.77
N PRO A 748 -16.64 34.27 -6.66
CA PRO A 748 -17.99 34.85 -6.61
C PRO A 748 -18.22 35.99 -7.63
N SER A 749 -17.18 36.76 -7.94
CA SER A 749 -17.24 37.89 -8.90
C SER A 749 -17.39 37.48 -10.36
N LEU A 750 -17.20 36.20 -10.69
CA LEU A 750 -17.23 35.69 -12.06
C LEU A 750 -18.48 34.85 -12.36
N GLY A 751 -19.14 34.29 -11.32
CA GLY A 751 -20.25 33.35 -11.51
C GLY A 751 -19.86 32.18 -12.43
N LEU A 752 -20.85 31.55 -13.07
CA LEU A 752 -20.65 30.46 -14.03
C LEU A 752 -20.06 30.90 -15.39
N ALA A 753 -19.57 32.14 -15.51
CA ALA A 753 -19.27 32.76 -16.79
C ALA A 753 -18.19 32.00 -17.60
N THR A 754 -18.62 31.35 -18.68
CA THR A 754 -17.77 30.53 -19.58
C THR A 754 -16.97 31.34 -20.62
N SER A 755 -16.85 32.67 -20.46
CA SER A 755 -16.34 33.57 -21.52
C SER A 755 -15.11 34.41 -21.15
N VAL A 756 -14.58 34.26 -19.92
CA VAL A 756 -13.43 35.05 -19.46
C VAL A 756 -12.13 34.31 -19.77
N LYS A 757 -11.38 34.80 -20.77
CA LYS A 757 -10.05 34.24 -21.14
C LYS A 757 -9.16 33.99 -19.90
N SER A 758 -8.80 32.72 -19.66
CA SER A 758 -7.89 32.17 -18.63
C SER A 758 -6.81 33.10 -18.03
N LYS A 759 -6.06 33.86 -18.85
CA LYS A 759 -5.02 34.80 -18.36
C LYS A 759 -5.56 35.98 -17.56
N LYS A 760 -6.80 36.43 -17.80
CA LYS A 760 -7.47 37.49 -17.03
C LYS A 760 -8.18 36.93 -15.78
N LEU A 761 -8.52 35.65 -15.78
CA LEU A 761 -9.20 34.94 -14.69
C LEU A 761 -8.31 34.85 -13.43
N ALA A 762 -7.10 34.28 -13.58
CA ALA A 762 -6.20 34.02 -12.46
C ALA A 762 -5.50 35.27 -11.89
N LYS A 763 -5.27 36.31 -12.71
CA LYS A 763 -4.60 37.54 -12.26
C LYS A 763 -5.51 38.51 -11.49
N ARG A 764 -6.84 38.34 -11.53
CA ARG A 764 -7.80 39.33 -11.01
C ARG A 764 -8.38 38.98 -9.63
N THR A 765 -8.30 37.74 -9.16
CA THR A 765 -9.17 37.27 -8.06
C THR A 765 -8.47 36.68 -6.84
N ASN A 766 -7.13 36.56 -6.81
CA ASN A 766 -6.38 35.87 -5.73
C ASN A 766 -6.88 34.43 -5.41
N ALA A 767 -7.74 33.86 -6.26
CA ALA A 767 -8.33 32.54 -6.07
C ALA A 767 -7.45 31.44 -6.67
N TYR A 768 -7.48 30.26 -6.05
CA TYR A 768 -6.84 29.07 -6.59
C TYR A 768 -7.74 28.45 -7.67
N PHE A 769 -7.17 28.20 -8.85
CA PHE A 769 -7.86 27.51 -9.94
C PHE A 769 -7.11 26.23 -10.27
N TYR A 770 -7.86 25.13 -10.31
CA TYR A 770 -7.40 23.85 -10.81
C TYR A 770 -7.45 23.81 -12.32
N ALA A 771 -6.48 23.14 -12.93
CA ALA A 771 -6.63 22.68 -14.31
C ALA A 771 -7.54 21.44 -14.33
N PHE A 772 -8.35 21.29 -15.36
CA PHE A 772 -9.18 20.11 -15.54
C PHE A 772 -8.93 19.51 -16.92
N TYR A 773 -8.70 18.21 -16.93
CA TYR A 773 -8.52 17.42 -18.13
C TYR A 773 -9.39 16.16 -18.04
N MET A 774 -10.29 15.99 -19.00
CA MET A 774 -11.09 14.78 -19.17
C MET A 774 -10.85 14.26 -20.57
N LEU A 775 -10.58 12.96 -20.68
CA LEU A 775 -10.55 12.27 -21.96
C LEU A 775 -11.09 10.87 -21.74
N HIS A 776 -12.07 10.47 -22.55
CA HIS A 776 -12.75 9.18 -22.46
C HIS A 776 -11.78 8.01 -22.26
N LYS A 777 -10.74 7.96 -23.12
CA LYS A 777 -9.72 6.90 -23.14
C LYS A 777 -8.32 7.44 -22.86
N GLN A 778 -7.85 7.26 -21.63
CA GLN A 778 -6.48 7.56 -21.21
C GLN A 778 -5.83 6.33 -20.61
N GLY A 779 -4.71 5.87 -21.18
CA GLY A 779 -3.93 4.74 -20.64
C GLY A 779 -4.81 3.51 -20.33
N SER A 780 -5.17 2.72 -21.34
CA SER A 780 -6.13 1.62 -21.20
C SER A 780 -5.44 0.28 -21.03
N SER A 781 -5.72 -0.45 -19.95
CA SER A 781 -5.39 -1.88 -19.86
C SER A 781 -6.31 -2.62 -18.90
N LYS A 782 -6.86 -3.75 -19.36
CA LYS A 782 -7.67 -4.67 -18.54
C LYS A 782 -6.81 -5.64 -17.73
N THR A 783 -5.52 -5.74 -18.04
CA THR A 783 -4.60 -6.73 -17.44
C THR A 783 -3.36 -6.12 -16.79
N LYS A 784 -3.09 -4.83 -17.02
CA LYS A 784 -1.96 -4.09 -16.42
C LYS A 784 -2.46 -2.97 -15.51
N ASP A 785 -1.54 -2.32 -14.80
CA ASP A 785 -1.81 -1.13 -14.00
C ASP A 785 -2.30 0.02 -14.89
N ASN A 786 -3.63 0.17 -14.97
CA ASN A 786 -4.31 1.17 -15.78
C ASN A 786 -4.04 2.60 -15.28
N MET A 787 -3.94 2.79 -13.97
CA MET A 787 -3.63 4.11 -13.42
C MET A 787 -2.20 4.54 -13.74
N LYS A 788 -1.23 3.63 -13.67
CA LYS A 788 0.14 3.93 -14.12
C LYS A 788 0.18 4.35 -15.59
N LEU A 789 -0.56 3.66 -16.46
CA LEU A 789 -0.65 4.03 -17.88
C LEU A 789 -1.29 5.41 -18.08
N MET A 790 -2.32 5.75 -17.30
CA MET A 790 -2.94 7.08 -17.32
C MET A 790 -1.96 8.17 -16.85
N VAL A 791 -1.25 7.92 -15.75
CA VAL A 791 -0.23 8.83 -15.20
C VAL A 791 0.90 9.07 -16.21
N GLU A 792 1.46 8.01 -16.80
CA GLU A 792 2.52 8.11 -17.80
C GLU A 792 2.03 8.78 -19.09
N GLY A 793 0.82 8.43 -19.54
CA GLY A 793 0.19 9.04 -20.71
C GLY A 793 0.02 10.54 -20.53
N TYR A 794 -0.55 10.96 -19.39
CA TYR A 794 -0.73 12.36 -19.05
C TYR A 794 0.61 13.11 -18.97
N ALA A 795 1.60 12.54 -18.27
CA ALA A 795 2.93 13.16 -18.16
C ALA A 795 3.63 13.34 -19.52
N ARG A 796 3.47 12.40 -20.46
CA ARG A 796 4.05 12.49 -21.81
C ARG A 796 3.41 13.57 -22.68
N MET A 797 2.16 13.94 -22.43
CA MET A 797 1.53 15.06 -23.14
C MET A 797 2.20 16.41 -22.81
N GLY A 798 2.83 16.51 -21.63
CA GLY A 798 3.36 17.77 -21.12
C GLY A 798 2.27 18.83 -20.94
N THR A 799 2.68 20.10 -20.84
CA THR A 799 1.72 21.22 -20.83
C THR A 799 1.30 21.54 -22.27
N ALA A 800 0.49 20.67 -22.87
CA ALA A 800 0.00 20.87 -24.24
C ALA A 800 -0.82 22.17 -24.38
N ASP A 801 -1.41 22.64 -23.27
CA ASP A 801 -2.18 23.88 -23.21
C ASP A 801 -1.68 24.87 -22.13
N GLN A 802 -1.81 26.16 -22.41
CA GLN A 802 -1.34 27.23 -21.50
C GLN A 802 -2.06 27.26 -20.14
N TYR A 803 -3.26 26.69 -20.04
CA TYR A 803 -4.03 26.71 -18.79
C TYR A 803 -3.45 25.77 -17.73
N GLU A 804 -2.75 24.69 -18.12
CA GLU A 804 -2.18 23.71 -17.19
C GLU A 804 -0.88 24.19 -16.54
N SER A 805 -0.18 25.12 -17.17
CA SER A 805 1.15 25.56 -16.73
C SER A 805 1.12 26.11 -15.30
N GLY A 806 1.87 25.44 -14.41
CA GLY A 806 2.04 25.82 -13.00
C GLY A 806 0.84 25.51 -12.10
N ARG A 807 -0.15 24.74 -12.57
CA ARG A 807 -1.35 24.39 -11.79
C ARG A 807 -1.39 22.91 -11.47
N PHE A 808 -2.10 22.59 -10.40
CA PHE A 808 -2.48 21.22 -10.10
C PHE A 808 -3.70 20.85 -10.94
N SER A 809 -3.66 19.69 -11.59
CA SER A 809 -4.71 19.22 -12.50
C SER A 809 -5.62 18.19 -11.84
N VAL A 810 -6.90 18.21 -12.17
CA VAL A 810 -7.79 17.06 -12.02
C VAL A 810 -7.90 16.38 -13.37
N ASN A 811 -7.40 15.15 -13.46
CA ASN A 811 -7.38 14.36 -14.68
C ASN A 811 -8.37 13.19 -14.57
N THR A 812 -9.32 13.06 -15.50
CA THR A 812 -10.41 12.08 -15.46
C THR A 812 -10.49 11.21 -16.73
N GLY A 813 -10.82 9.91 -16.58
CA GLY A 813 -11.02 8.94 -17.68
C GLY A 813 -11.97 7.76 -17.31
N GLY A 814 -12.41 6.95 -18.29
CA GLY A 814 -13.48 5.95 -18.07
C GLY A 814 -13.49 4.65 -18.91
N ASP A 815 -13.03 4.67 -20.16
CA ASP A 815 -13.26 3.61 -21.19
C ASP A 815 -12.74 2.18 -20.92
N ASP A 816 -11.83 1.94 -19.97
CA ASP A 816 -11.11 0.66 -19.90
C ASP A 816 -11.78 -0.43 -19.04
N HIS A 817 -12.98 -0.15 -18.51
CA HIS A 817 -13.74 -1.02 -17.61
C HIS A 817 -13.06 -1.25 -16.25
N MET A 818 -11.90 -0.66 -16.03
CA MET A 818 -11.08 -0.78 -14.84
C MET A 818 -10.91 0.60 -14.23
N GLY A 819 -11.38 0.77 -13.01
CA GLY A 819 -11.24 2.04 -12.32
C GLY A 819 -9.92 2.17 -11.58
N GLY A 820 -9.74 3.33 -10.97
CA GLY A 820 -8.65 3.58 -10.07
C GLY A 820 -8.50 5.05 -9.73
N VAL A 821 -7.54 5.32 -8.85
CA VAL A 821 -7.20 6.66 -8.41
C VAL A 821 -5.70 6.76 -8.25
N ALA A 822 -5.10 7.88 -8.63
CA ALA A 822 -3.68 8.13 -8.37
C ALA A 822 -3.46 9.63 -8.13
N ILE A 823 -2.57 9.97 -7.21
CA ILE A 823 -2.27 11.37 -6.90
C ILE A 823 -0.78 11.57 -7.04
N THR A 824 -0.40 12.35 -8.03
CA THR A 824 0.98 12.71 -8.33
C THR A 824 1.21 14.17 -8.00
N ARG A 825 2.45 14.62 -8.17
CA ARG A 825 2.84 16.00 -7.90
C ARG A 825 1.99 17.04 -8.64
N SER A 826 1.61 16.74 -9.86
CA SER A 826 0.93 17.69 -10.75
C SER A 826 -0.54 17.40 -10.94
N ALA A 827 -1.04 16.21 -10.54
CA ALA A 827 -2.39 15.85 -10.85
C ALA A 827 -3.03 14.82 -9.90
N PHE A 828 -4.34 14.99 -9.70
CA PHE A 828 -5.25 14.00 -9.16
C PHE A 828 -5.92 13.26 -10.33
N HIS A 829 -5.53 12.01 -10.53
CA HIS A 829 -6.03 11.13 -11.58
C HIS A 829 -7.17 10.27 -11.07
N ILE A 830 -8.30 10.28 -11.77
CA ILE A 830 -9.50 9.56 -11.37
C ILE A 830 -10.03 8.79 -12.57
N LYS A 831 -10.15 7.48 -12.40
CA LYS A 831 -10.77 6.61 -13.39
C LYS A 831 -11.93 5.85 -12.76
N THR A 832 -13.10 5.98 -13.36
CA THR A 832 -14.27 5.17 -12.97
C THR A 832 -14.32 3.92 -13.82
N GLY A 833 -14.87 2.84 -13.28
CA GLY A 833 -15.11 1.64 -14.08
C GLY A 833 -16.39 1.75 -14.91
N CYS A 834 -16.81 0.66 -15.52
CA CYS A 834 -18.03 0.59 -16.32
C CYS A 834 -19.19 0.01 -15.51
N GLN A 835 -20.41 0.39 -15.86
CA GLN A 835 -21.64 -0.06 -15.20
C GLN A 835 -22.23 -1.29 -15.92
N MET A 836 -21.37 -2.25 -16.27
CA MET A 836 -21.74 -3.47 -16.99
C MET A 836 -21.04 -4.68 -16.36
N PHE A 837 -21.71 -5.83 -16.36
CA PHE A 837 -21.12 -7.11 -15.99
C PHE A 837 -20.27 -7.68 -17.14
N GLU A 838 -19.43 -8.67 -16.84
CA GLU A 838 -18.68 -9.38 -17.87
C GLU A 838 -19.60 -10.13 -18.86
N GLY A 839 -19.55 -9.73 -20.13
CA GLY A 839 -20.19 -10.43 -21.25
C GLY A 839 -19.27 -11.42 -21.99
N PRO A 840 -19.78 -12.14 -23.02
CA PRO A 840 -19.05 -13.16 -23.77
C PRO A 840 -17.72 -12.69 -24.35
N PHE A 841 -17.64 -11.45 -24.84
CA PHE A 841 -16.38 -10.85 -25.30
C PHE A 841 -15.28 -10.82 -24.22
N GLY A 842 -15.64 -10.44 -22.98
CA GLY A 842 -14.71 -10.41 -21.86
C GLY A 842 -14.17 -11.80 -21.52
N ARG A 843 -15.09 -12.78 -21.47
CA ARG A 843 -14.76 -14.18 -21.21
C ARG A 843 -13.87 -14.79 -22.29
N LEU A 844 -14.15 -14.52 -23.57
CA LEU A 844 -13.36 -15.00 -24.70
C LEU A 844 -11.90 -14.54 -24.60
N LEU A 845 -11.70 -13.29 -24.17
CA LEU A 845 -10.38 -12.68 -24.02
C LEU A 845 -9.76 -12.89 -22.63
N ARG A 846 -10.45 -13.62 -21.73
CA ARG A 846 -10.03 -13.91 -20.36
C ARG A 846 -9.70 -12.63 -19.57
N PHE A 847 -10.51 -11.59 -19.76
CA PHE A 847 -10.39 -10.40 -18.94
C PHE A 847 -10.87 -10.66 -17.51
N PRO A 848 -10.35 -9.93 -16.51
CA PRO A 848 -10.94 -9.96 -15.19
C PRO A 848 -12.35 -9.33 -15.20
N GLU A 849 -13.14 -9.64 -14.17
CA GLU A 849 -14.45 -9.01 -13.94
C GLU A 849 -14.28 -7.49 -13.83
N GLN A 850 -15.23 -6.75 -14.40
CA GLN A 850 -15.16 -5.30 -14.55
C GLN A 850 -15.33 -4.58 -13.19
N ASN A 851 -14.77 -3.38 -13.03
CA ASN A 851 -15.04 -2.58 -11.83
C ASN A 851 -16.38 -1.85 -11.98
N ILE A 852 -17.40 -2.28 -11.25
CA ILE A 852 -18.74 -1.67 -11.33
C ILE A 852 -18.89 -0.64 -10.22
N PHE A 853 -18.60 0.63 -10.55
CA PHE A 853 -18.78 1.74 -9.62
C PHE A 853 -18.86 3.10 -10.34
N SER A 854 -19.46 4.06 -9.66
CA SER A 854 -19.31 5.50 -9.90
C SER A 854 -18.53 6.11 -8.74
N ALA A 855 -18.00 7.33 -8.88
CA ALA A 855 -17.15 7.91 -7.84
C ALA A 855 -17.60 9.31 -7.44
N ILE A 856 -17.42 9.63 -6.17
CA ILE A 856 -17.35 11.01 -5.70
C ILE A 856 -15.87 11.33 -5.52
N TRP A 857 -15.47 12.54 -5.84
CA TRP A 857 -14.13 13.04 -5.58
C TRP A 857 -14.18 14.48 -5.07
N GLY A 858 -13.15 14.88 -4.33
CA GLY A 858 -13.08 16.20 -3.70
C GLY A 858 -11.70 16.81 -3.75
N VAL A 859 -11.64 18.12 -3.95
CA VAL A 859 -10.41 18.92 -3.86
C VAL A 859 -10.63 20.16 -3.00
N PRO A 860 -9.63 20.62 -2.23
CA PRO A 860 -9.77 21.80 -1.38
C PRO A 860 -9.86 23.10 -2.19
N VAL A 861 -10.65 24.08 -1.73
CA VAL A 861 -10.83 25.36 -2.42
C VAL A 861 -9.50 26.12 -2.59
N GLY A 862 -8.63 26.07 -1.57
CA GLY A 862 -7.35 26.78 -1.57
C GLY A 862 -6.22 26.12 -2.35
N GLY A 863 -6.43 24.94 -2.93
CA GLY A 863 -5.34 24.14 -3.52
C GLY A 863 -4.82 23.05 -2.57
N PRO A 864 -3.98 22.12 -3.06
CA PRO A 864 -3.51 20.95 -2.30
C PRO A 864 -2.84 21.26 -0.95
N GLU A 865 -2.38 22.48 -0.72
CA GLU A 865 -1.75 22.92 0.53
C GLU A 865 -2.75 23.27 1.65
N TRP A 866 -4.06 23.31 1.38
CA TRP A 866 -5.09 23.77 2.34
C TRP A 866 -6.05 22.68 2.82
N GLY A 867 -6.01 21.47 2.26
CA GLY A 867 -6.88 20.37 2.70
C GLY A 867 -6.66 19.07 1.95
N PRO A 868 -7.36 17.99 2.36
CA PRO A 868 -7.23 16.66 1.75
C PRO A 868 -7.82 16.61 0.34
N MET A 869 -7.23 15.76 -0.51
CA MET A 869 -7.91 15.23 -1.69
C MET A 869 -8.72 14.00 -1.29
N VAL A 870 -9.96 13.88 -1.79
CA VAL A 870 -10.88 12.83 -1.33
C VAL A 870 -11.42 12.02 -2.50
N PHE A 871 -11.60 10.72 -2.29
CA PHE A 871 -12.16 9.78 -3.26
C PHE A 871 -13.06 8.74 -2.59
N PHE A 872 -14.26 8.52 -3.13
CA PHE A 872 -15.27 7.60 -2.62
C PHE A 872 -15.85 6.81 -3.80
N PRO A 873 -15.57 5.51 -3.94
CA PRO A 873 -16.24 4.69 -4.94
C PRO A 873 -17.59 4.21 -4.40
N LEU A 874 -18.64 4.52 -5.14
CA LEU A 874 -19.98 3.98 -4.97
C LEU A 874 -20.04 2.64 -5.69
N ASP A 875 -19.54 1.59 -5.02
CA ASP A 875 -19.36 0.27 -5.60
C ASP A 875 -20.67 -0.53 -5.71
N PHE A 876 -20.63 -1.63 -6.47
CA PHE A 876 -21.81 -2.48 -6.67
C PHE A 876 -22.42 -2.98 -5.36
N ARG A 877 -21.62 -3.33 -4.36
CA ARG A 877 -22.09 -3.86 -3.07
C ARG A 877 -22.85 -2.82 -2.26
N ALA A 878 -22.28 -1.63 -2.10
CA ALA A 878 -22.92 -0.52 -1.39
C ALA A 878 -24.21 -0.10 -2.08
N VAL A 879 -24.17 0.07 -3.41
CA VAL A 879 -25.32 0.50 -4.21
C VAL A 879 -26.43 -0.56 -4.21
N ARG A 880 -26.10 -1.86 -4.23
CA ARG A 880 -27.09 -2.95 -4.09
C ARG A 880 -27.80 -2.92 -2.74
N LYS A 881 -27.04 -2.68 -1.65
CA LYS A 881 -27.60 -2.57 -0.31
C LYS A 881 -28.63 -1.42 -0.29
N TYR A 882 -28.25 -0.26 -0.82
CA TYR A 882 -29.14 0.90 -0.92
C TYR A 882 -30.39 0.62 -1.75
N ALA A 883 -30.25 -0.01 -2.93
CA ALA A 883 -31.38 -0.29 -3.82
C ALA A 883 -32.46 -1.16 -3.17
N ARG A 884 -32.06 -2.06 -2.27
CA ARG A 884 -32.98 -2.93 -1.51
C ARG A 884 -33.58 -2.21 -0.31
N GLU A 885 -32.77 -1.42 0.37
CA GLU A 885 -33.12 -0.72 1.59
C GLU A 885 -32.40 0.63 1.62
N PRO A 886 -33.07 1.71 1.16
CA PRO A 886 -32.49 3.04 1.15
C PRO A 886 -32.09 3.50 2.57
N PHE A 887 -30.89 4.05 2.70
CA PHE A 887 -30.36 4.63 3.93
C PHE A 887 -29.76 6.01 3.63
N PRO A 888 -29.79 7.00 4.54
CA PRO A 888 -29.14 8.29 4.27
C PRO A 888 -27.61 8.11 4.18
N LEU A 889 -26.95 8.78 3.23
CA LEU A 889 -25.50 8.93 3.29
C LEU A 889 -25.13 9.80 4.49
N GLU A 890 -24.15 9.37 5.26
CA GLU A 890 -23.71 10.08 6.45
C GLU A 890 -23.09 11.42 6.05
N LYS A 891 -23.54 12.53 6.66
CA LYS A 891 -23.00 13.88 6.39
C LYS A 891 -21.48 13.95 6.62
N GLN A 892 -20.98 13.11 7.52
CA GLN A 892 -19.58 12.95 7.87
C GLN A 892 -18.72 12.49 6.66
N LEU A 893 -19.29 11.78 5.68
CA LEU A 893 -18.60 11.44 4.44
C LEU A 893 -18.22 12.69 3.65
N PHE A 894 -19.02 13.75 3.71
CA PHE A 894 -18.75 15.03 3.06
C PHE A 894 -18.14 16.04 4.03
N ALA A 895 -17.18 15.61 4.85
CA ALA A 895 -16.51 16.49 5.80
C ALA A 895 -15.94 17.73 5.10
N ASN A 896 -16.13 18.89 5.72
CA ASN A 896 -15.69 20.19 5.21
C ASN A 896 -16.23 20.55 3.82
N ALA A 897 -17.33 19.94 3.37
CA ALA A 897 -17.96 20.34 2.11
C ALA A 897 -18.19 21.85 2.05
N LEU A 898 -17.90 22.42 0.88
CA LEU A 898 -18.21 23.82 0.60
C LEU A 898 -19.73 24.01 0.53
N THR A 899 -20.28 24.72 1.50
CA THR A 899 -21.69 25.09 1.57
C THR A 899 -21.84 26.60 1.45
N ALA A 900 -22.91 27.04 0.81
CA ALA A 900 -23.11 28.44 0.49
C ALA A 900 -23.59 29.33 1.65
N ASP A 901 -23.54 28.83 2.90
CA ASP A 901 -24.04 29.51 4.10
C ASP A 901 -22.92 30.18 4.91
N VAL A 902 -21.73 30.34 4.32
CA VAL A 902 -20.57 30.95 5.00
C VAL A 902 -20.01 32.06 4.12
N SER A 903 -20.46 33.29 4.38
CA SER A 903 -19.69 34.49 4.07
C SER A 903 -18.61 34.64 5.13
N ASP A 904 -17.35 34.81 4.72
CA ASP A 904 -16.36 35.50 5.57
C ASP A 904 -16.76 36.98 5.69
#